data_AF-A0AA86MAJ2-F1
#
_entry.id   AF-A0AA86MAJ2-F1
#
_cell.length_a   1.000
_cell.length_b   1.000
_cell.length_c   1.000
_cell.angle_alpha   90.00
_cell.angle_beta   90.00
_cell.angle_gamma   90.00
#
_symmetry.space_group_name_H-M   'P 1'
#
loop_
_entity.id
_entity.type
_entity.pdbx_description
1 polymer ?
#
loop_
_entity_poly.entity_id
_entity_poly.type
_entity_poly.pdbx_seq_one_letter_code
_entity_poly.pdbx_strand_id
1 'polypeptide(L)'
;MNVLPVSARRLLGAAFVCSALVGLSACNSSDDPLSTAGPGNPTNPNEVVDPPPLTLLANAANPDYAKTPREFNAPACSTNAQQPRAGGGVYSVNLQSASGHTIAFSVFEPATFNCEKGNPVVLHGHGYGGAREQAPGGLLKRLVDSGAGVISIDQRGFGESGGTVRVLDPDFEGQDLLQILDWAEAKLDWLRYSSNKPVGQRQFNMVAGATGGSYGGGYQMLIHNIDPLKRLDALTPDIAWNDLRYSLNPGAPYGIKDFQPAEDHIKPVGTVKSGWALLLVAGGEAGSLGPKLQAGDPTALQSSGQDLLIRETLLRGATANRFPDGALEFFRYHSPSYWCDAETPGAQTFLQSEVVPGLAPKKPEPVDILFTQGFRDTLFNFNNAWHNFTCYRSLENSKGEKSDVRLLTHQSGHIVPLSPTAVPGLGDVLGQGAQLGLNEIEFQKPAGPFACGELDIQDAQFAFLTQKLFTTAEVATIKVADASNAFDLLAANKGKVCLSLNDDVGLGAASANSAIWVDESTMIGKLAPAAKGMDIQSKVQTVQVDFTPGADPLNLLTSAATGILRYPFAPAVLPIELPAGFDTVAGIPTAVLDIAPPLDMVMNPLCNQIYSATAMSPIGLAGLEPGCDPMLFVGLGVNRNGAWRLIDDQVTAIRGFGKRHVELTGVAERLGSGESLGLLVYGYHPQYLATGSRDMLTPLVALRGNVNLPMVQDLMP
;
A
#
# COMPACT_ATOMS: atom_id res chain seq x y z
N MET A 1 -19.34 26.58 29.95
CA MET A 1 -18.17 25.71 30.21
C MET A 1 -18.17 25.01 31.60
N ASN A 2 -19.20 25.11 32.46
CA ASN A 2 -19.20 24.53 33.82
C ASN A 2 -20.17 23.33 34.02
N VAL A 3 -20.42 22.51 32.99
CA VAL A 3 -21.37 21.37 33.08
C VAL A 3 -20.74 20.04 32.65
N LEU A 4 -19.45 19.82 32.96
CA LEU A 4 -18.80 18.52 32.74
C LEU A 4 -18.07 18.07 34.01
N PRO A 5 -18.19 16.79 34.40
CA PRO A 5 -17.49 16.23 35.56
C PRO A 5 -15.97 16.28 35.38
N VAL A 6 -15.23 16.40 36.50
CA VAL A 6 -13.77 16.58 36.54
C VAL A 6 -13.00 15.43 35.83
N SER A 7 -13.57 14.23 35.81
CA SER A 7 -13.05 13.07 35.06
C SER A 7 -13.09 13.27 33.54
N ALA A 8 -14.13 13.90 33.01
CA ALA A 8 -14.26 14.18 31.57
C ALA A 8 -13.27 15.24 31.09
N ARG A 9 -12.93 16.23 31.93
CA ARG A 9 -11.89 17.23 31.62
C ARG A 9 -10.48 16.62 31.57
N ARG A 10 -10.20 15.59 32.39
CA ARG A 10 -8.91 14.87 32.38
C ARG A 10 -8.78 13.92 31.19
N LEU A 11 -9.86 13.28 30.74
CA LEU A 11 -9.89 12.41 29.55
C LEU A 11 -9.68 13.18 28.23
N LEU A 12 -10.34 14.34 28.05
CA LEU A 12 -10.11 15.21 26.89
C LEU A 12 -8.69 15.77 26.85
N GLY A 13 -8.10 16.03 28.03
CA GLY A 13 -6.69 16.41 28.14
C GLY A 13 -5.72 15.30 27.72
N ALA A 14 -5.97 14.05 28.13
CA ALA A 14 -5.10 12.92 27.80
C ALA A 14 -5.14 12.53 26.31
N ALA A 15 -6.31 12.58 25.67
CA ALA A 15 -6.45 12.32 24.24
C ALA A 15 -5.72 13.37 23.38
N PHE A 16 -5.77 14.65 23.76
CA PHE A 16 -5.02 15.73 23.10
C PHE A 16 -3.52 15.67 23.38
N VAL A 17 -3.12 15.25 24.59
CA VAL A 17 -1.72 15.15 24.99
C VAL A 17 -1.02 13.96 24.33
N CYS A 18 -1.71 12.84 24.06
CA CYS A 18 -1.14 11.71 23.31
C CYS A 18 -0.85 12.05 21.84
N SER A 19 -1.66 12.89 21.19
CA SER A 19 -1.38 13.36 19.81
C SER A 19 -0.18 14.31 19.73
N ALA A 20 0.13 15.01 20.83
CA ALA A 20 1.27 15.93 20.91
C ALA A 20 2.56 15.24 21.41
N LEU A 21 2.46 14.21 22.26
CA LEU A 21 3.63 13.56 22.87
C LEU A 21 4.45 12.69 21.91
N VAL A 22 3.85 12.15 20.84
CA VAL A 22 4.60 11.36 19.84
C VAL A 22 5.50 12.26 18.98
N GLY A 23 5.19 13.56 18.87
CA GLY A 23 6.07 14.55 18.26
C GLY A 23 7.19 15.06 19.19
N LEU A 24 7.18 14.70 20.48
CA LEU A 24 8.06 15.26 21.51
C LEU A 24 8.92 14.22 22.24
N SER A 25 8.73 12.92 22.00
CA SER A 25 9.49 11.86 22.67
C SER A 25 10.97 11.76 22.26
N ALA A 26 11.45 12.63 21.37
CA ALA A 26 12.88 12.84 21.11
C ALA A 26 13.58 13.74 22.17
N CYS A 27 12.85 14.22 23.18
CA CYS A 27 13.41 15.06 24.25
C CYS A 27 13.09 14.44 25.62
N ASN A 28 13.79 13.38 26.00
CA ASN A 28 13.85 12.99 27.41
C ASN A 28 15.25 12.48 27.76
N SER A 29 16.18 13.40 27.98
CA SER A 29 17.46 13.12 28.64
C SER A 29 17.23 13.10 30.14
N SER A 30 17.48 11.95 30.77
CA SER A 30 17.51 11.79 32.22
C SER A 30 18.58 12.69 32.85
N ASP A 31 18.18 13.49 33.84
CA ASP A 31 19.06 14.29 34.68
C ASP A 31 19.89 13.39 35.61
N ASP A 32 21.20 13.30 35.35
CA ASP A 32 22.19 12.88 36.36
C ASP A 32 23.37 13.87 36.34
N PRO A 33 23.87 14.35 37.51
CA PRO A 33 24.78 15.47 37.55
C PRO A 33 26.24 15.05 37.29
N LEU A 34 26.77 15.59 36.19
CA LEU A 34 28.16 16.02 35.93
C LEU A 34 29.30 15.30 36.71
N SER A 35 30.07 14.49 35.98
CA SER A 35 31.53 14.39 36.20
C SER A 35 32.29 14.88 34.97
N THR A 36 33.36 15.62 35.24
CA THR A 36 34.11 16.52 34.37
C THR A 36 34.83 15.83 33.20
N ALA A 37 34.55 16.28 31.97
CA ALA A 37 35.31 15.92 30.77
C ALA A 37 36.69 16.59 30.73
N GLY A 38 37.72 15.82 30.36
CA GLY A 38 39.09 16.31 30.09
C GLY A 38 39.21 17.03 28.72
N PRO A 39 40.28 17.82 28.50
CA PRO A 39 40.37 18.74 27.37
C PRO A 39 40.72 18.00 26.07
N GLY A 40 39.75 17.93 25.16
CA GLY A 40 39.92 17.41 23.80
C GLY A 40 38.65 17.34 22.95
N ASN A 41 37.54 17.95 23.38
CA ASN A 41 36.24 17.88 22.71
C ASN A 41 36.02 19.13 21.83
N PRO A 42 35.74 19.02 20.52
CA PRO A 42 35.37 20.16 19.68
C PRO A 42 33.88 20.48 19.91
N THR A 43 33.57 21.05 21.06
CA THR A 43 32.26 21.67 21.32
C THR A 43 32.51 23.07 21.85
N ASN A 44 32.79 24.01 20.94
CA ASN A 44 32.64 25.41 21.26
C ASN A 44 31.13 25.71 21.29
N PRO A 45 30.50 26.01 22.45
CA PRO A 45 29.07 26.28 22.54
C PRO A 45 28.67 27.60 21.86
N ASN A 46 29.64 28.39 21.40
CA ASN A 46 29.45 29.67 20.74
C ASN A 46 29.66 29.62 19.22
N GLU A 47 29.92 28.44 18.64
CA GLU A 47 29.90 28.29 17.20
C GLU A 47 28.45 28.16 16.76
N VAL A 48 27.81 29.31 16.50
CA VAL A 48 26.57 29.37 15.72
C VAL A 48 26.95 28.94 14.31
N VAL A 49 26.99 27.62 14.08
CA VAL A 49 26.82 27.09 12.74
C VAL A 49 25.36 27.42 12.42
N ASP A 50 25.14 28.47 11.63
CA ASP A 50 23.83 28.70 11.03
C ASP A 50 23.40 27.36 10.43
N PRO A 51 22.28 26.76 10.88
CA PRO A 51 21.81 25.55 10.24
C PRO A 51 21.71 25.88 8.75
N PRO A 52 22.25 25.06 7.84
CA PRO A 52 22.00 25.26 6.43
C PRO A 52 20.49 25.43 6.29
N PRO A 53 19.99 26.45 5.56
CA PRO A 53 18.56 26.61 5.40
C PRO A 53 18.01 25.25 4.98
N LEU A 54 16.98 24.77 5.67
CA LEU A 54 16.16 23.64 5.25
C LEU A 54 15.62 24.02 3.87
N THR A 55 16.43 23.79 2.86
CA THR A 55 16.14 24.18 1.49
C THR A 55 15.29 23.03 1.03
N LEU A 56 13.97 23.24 1.07
CA LEU A 56 13.05 22.32 0.46
C LEU A 56 13.45 22.22 -1.01
N LEU A 57 14.09 21.12 -1.39
CA LEU A 57 14.31 20.79 -2.79
C LEU A 57 12.96 20.36 -3.33
N ALA A 58 12.15 21.36 -3.69
CA ALA A 58 10.79 21.14 -4.17
C ALA A 58 10.80 20.42 -5.52
N ASN A 59 11.80 20.68 -6.36
CA ASN A 59 11.86 20.19 -7.73
C ASN A 59 13.27 19.70 -8.07
N ALA A 60 13.36 18.53 -8.69
CA ALA A 60 14.55 18.06 -9.39
C ALA A 60 14.29 18.07 -10.90
N ALA A 61 15.26 18.54 -11.69
CA ALA A 61 15.15 18.44 -13.15
C ALA A 61 15.49 17.01 -13.56
N ASN A 62 14.53 16.31 -14.17
CA ASN A 62 14.78 14.99 -14.73
C ASN A 62 15.84 15.11 -15.86
N PRO A 63 16.90 14.28 -15.87
CA PRO A 63 17.90 14.33 -16.91
C PRO A 63 17.27 14.02 -18.28
N ASP A 64 17.74 14.71 -19.32
CA ASP A 64 17.27 14.47 -20.68
C ASP A 64 17.91 13.17 -21.21
N TYR A 65 17.25 12.05 -20.94
CA TYR A 65 17.69 10.71 -21.34
C TYR A 65 17.89 10.54 -22.85
N ALA A 66 17.30 11.41 -23.70
CA ALA A 66 17.51 11.39 -25.14
C ALA A 66 18.86 11.99 -25.57
N LYS A 67 19.55 12.72 -24.67
CA LYS A 67 20.81 13.44 -24.98
C LYS A 67 22.08 12.73 -24.51
N THR A 68 21.99 11.64 -23.77
CA THR A 68 23.17 10.90 -23.30
C THR A 68 23.50 9.77 -24.28
N PRO A 69 24.61 9.85 -25.06
CA PRO A 69 25.05 8.74 -25.89
C PRO A 69 25.42 7.57 -24.99
N ARG A 70 24.81 6.42 -25.26
CA ARG A 70 25.15 5.15 -24.62
C ARG A 70 25.60 4.25 -25.77
N GLU A 71 26.75 3.59 -25.69
CA GLU A 71 27.14 2.59 -26.68
C GLU A 71 27.75 1.41 -25.90
N PHE A 72 27.04 0.27 -25.87
CA PHE A 72 27.52 -0.96 -25.25
C PHE A 72 27.63 -2.05 -26.33
N ASN A 73 28.82 -2.16 -26.91
CA ASN A 73 29.14 -3.16 -27.95
C ASN A 73 30.02 -4.32 -27.42
N ALA A 74 30.16 -4.48 -26.10
CA ALA A 74 31.02 -5.51 -25.53
C ALA A 74 30.28 -6.87 -25.48
N PRO A 75 30.91 -7.98 -25.93
CA PRO A 75 30.40 -9.33 -25.65
C PRO A 75 30.23 -9.54 -24.14
N ALA A 76 29.21 -10.30 -23.75
CA ALA A 76 29.05 -10.71 -22.37
C ALA A 76 30.35 -11.36 -21.86
N CYS A 77 30.72 -11.04 -20.63
CA CYS A 77 31.96 -11.48 -20.00
C CYS A 77 33.25 -11.02 -20.69
N SER A 78 33.28 -9.88 -21.38
CA SER A 78 34.49 -9.41 -22.07
C SER A 78 35.73 -9.34 -21.14
N THR A 79 35.55 -9.05 -19.85
CA THR A 79 36.64 -9.09 -18.86
C THR A 79 36.94 -10.51 -18.39
N ASN A 80 35.92 -11.34 -18.17
CA ASN A 80 36.08 -12.74 -17.77
C ASN A 80 36.76 -13.58 -18.86
N ALA A 81 36.55 -13.25 -20.14
CA ALA A 81 37.23 -13.88 -21.27
C ALA A 81 38.76 -13.67 -21.23
N GLN A 82 39.20 -12.57 -20.60
CA GLN A 82 40.61 -12.24 -20.41
C GLN A 82 41.14 -12.71 -19.04
N GLN A 83 40.28 -12.76 -18.02
CA GLN A 83 40.60 -13.20 -16.66
C GLN A 83 39.49 -14.11 -16.09
N PRO A 84 39.54 -15.42 -16.36
CA PRO A 84 38.51 -16.35 -15.94
C PRO A 84 38.33 -16.40 -14.42
N ARG A 85 37.09 -16.21 -13.96
CA ARG A 85 36.66 -16.34 -12.57
C ARG A 85 35.31 -17.04 -12.46
N ALA A 86 35.08 -17.66 -11.31
CA ALA A 86 33.78 -18.23 -10.97
C ALA A 86 32.72 -17.13 -10.74
N GLY A 87 31.46 -17.49 -10.98
CA GLY A 87 30.29 -16.68 -10.61
C GLY A 87 29.95 -16.80 -9.12
N GLY A 88 28.81 -16.23 -8.73
CA GLY A 88 28.30 -16.26 -7.36
C GLY A 88 28.94 -15.26 -6.40
N GLY A 89 29.64 -14.25 -6.91
CA GLY A 89 30.12 -13.14 -6.09
C GLY A 89 28.99 -12.34 -5.46
N VAL A 90 29.21 -11.88 -4.23
CA VAL A 90 28.31 -10.96 -3.52
C VAL A 90 29.11 -9.75 -3.08
N TYR A 91 28.68 -8.56 -3.47
CA TYR A 91 29.35 -7.31 -3.10
C TYR A 91 28.38 -6.14 -3.00
N SER A 92 28.71 -5.16 -2.17
CA SER A 92 27.95 -3.91 -2.05
C SER A 92 28.52 -2.83 -2.97
N VAL A 93 27.65 -1.92 -3.41
CA VAL A 93 27.96 -0.78 -4.26
C VAL A 93 27.34 0.46 -3.63
N ASN A 94 28.13 1.53 -3.58
CA ASN A 94 27.70 2.86 -3.18
C ASN A 94 27.76 3.77 -4.41
N LEU A 95 26.59 4.08 -4.96
CA LEU A 95 26.42 4.90 -6.15
C LEU A 95 26.15 6.35 -5.74
N GLN A 96 26.99 7.28 -6.16
CA GLN A 96 26.66 8.70 -6.05
C GLN A 96 25.57 9.03 -7.06
N SER A 97 24.35 9.29 -6.58
CA SER A 97 23.22 9.59 -7.44
C SER A 97 23.17 11.07 -7.84
N ALA A 98 22.60 11.35 -9.02
CA ALA A 98 22.17 12.67 -9.49
C ALA A 98 21.29 13.43 -8.49
N SER A 99 20.68 12.71 -7.55
CA SER A 99 19.85 13.27 -6.49
C SER A 99 20.67 13.86 -5.33
N GLY A 100 22.01 13.80 -5.41
CA GLY A 100 22.95 14.38 -4.44
C GLY A 100 23.33 13.45 -3.28
N HIS A 101 22.72 12.27 -3.20
CA HIS A 101 22.97 11.30 -2.13
C HIS A 101 23.64 10.03 -2.64
N THR A 102 24.35 9.36 -1.74
CA THR A 102 24.82 8.00 -1.95
C THR A 102 23.64 7.04 -1.84
N ILE A 103 23.48 6.21 -2.87
CA ILE A 103 22.48 5.13 -2.93
C ILE A 103 23.22 3.81 -2.90
N ALA A 104 22.89 2.99 -1.91
CA ALA A 104 23.59 1.76 -1.62
C ALA A 104 22.77 0.54 -2.07
N PHE A 105 23.44 -0.47 -2.62
CA PHE A 105 22.80 -1.72 -3.04
C PHE A 105 23.79 -2.88 -3.01
N SER A 106 23.27 -4.11 -2.97
CA SER A 106 24.03 -5.34 -3.04
C SER A 106 23.82 -6.00 -4.39
N VAL A 107 24.90 -6.47 -5.01
CA VAL A 107 24.87 -7.26 -6.24
C VAL A 107 25.16 -8.71 -5.89
N PHE A 108 24.25 -9.59 -6.29
CA PHE A 108 24.44 -11.03 -6.29
C PHE A 108 24.67 -11.46 -7.73
N GLU A 109 25.87 -11.90 -8.04
CA GLU A 109 26.20 -12.39 -9.38
C GLU A 109 25.51 -13.73 -9.65
N PRO A 110 25.20 -14.03 -10.93
CA PRO A 110 24.76 -15.37 -11.32
C PRO A 110 25.71 -16.44 -10.78
N ALA A 111 25.17 -17.57 -10.29
CA ALA A 111 25.99 -18.69 -9.81
C ALA A 111 26.94 -19.21 -10.89
N THR A 112 26.51 -19.14 -12.17
CA THR A 112 27.33 -19.45 -13.34
C THR A 112 27.14 -18.38 -14.42
N PHE A 113 28.25 -17.85 -14.95
CA PHE A 113 28.22 -16.91 -16.06
C PHE A 113 27.92 -17.63 -17.38
N ASN A 114 26.96 -17.11 -18.14
CA ASN A 114 26.69 -17.51 -19.51
C ASN A 114 27.31 -16.48 -20.46
N CYS A 115 28.58 -16.67 -20.80
CA CYS A 115 29.33 -15.70 -21.61
C CYS A 115 28.98 -15.75 -23.11
N GLU A 116 28.15 -16.70 -23.55
CA GLU A 116 27.63 -16.74 -24.92
C GLU A 116 26.41 -15.82 -25.10
N LYS A 117 25.49 -15.83 -24.12
CA LYS A 117 24.22 -15.08 -24.19
C LYS A 117 24.11 -13.91 -23.21
N GLY A 118 24.97 -13.87 -22.20
CA GLY A 118 24.77 -13.10 -20.97
C GLY A 118 23.73 -13.72 -20.04
N ASN A 119 23.65 -13.19 -18.83
CA ASN A 119 22.71 -13.56 -17.77
C ASN A 119 21.65 -12.45 -17.57
N PRO A 120 20.38 -12.80 -17.34
CA PRO A 120 19.37 -11.82 -16.91
C PRO A 120 19.71 -11.20 -15.56
N VAL A 121 19.09 -10.06 -15.24
CA VAL A 121 19.19 -9.41 -13.92
C VAL A 121 17.81 -9.16 -13.33
N VAL A 122 17.65 -9.34 -12.02
CA VAL A 122 16.41 -9.05 -11.29
C VAL A 122 16.68 -8.03 -10.20
N LEU A 123 15.94 -6.92 -10.20
CA LEU A 123 15.98 -5.95 -9.12
C LEU A 123 15.10 -6.43 -7.96
N HIS A 124 15.53 -6.18 -6.73
CA HIS A 124 14.79 -6.45 -5.51
C HIS A 124 14.67 -5.18 -4.67
N GLY A 125 13.44 -4.79 -4.35
CA GLY A 125 13.13 -3.69 -3.44
C GLY A 125 12.53 -4.22 -2.14
N HIS A 126 12.86 -3.57 -1.01
CA HIS A 126 12.38 -3.94 0.31
C HIS A 126 11.04 -3.26 0.64
N GLY A 127 10.30 -3.80 1.61
CA GLY A 127 9.12 -3.13 2.18
C GLY A 127 9.46 -1.82 2.90
N TYR A 128 8.48 -0.99 3.21
CA TYR A 128 8.72 0.32 3.85
C TYR A 128 9.45 0.16 5.20
N GLY A 129 10.54 0.90 5.42
CA GLY A 129 11.36 0.74 6.62
C GLY A 129 12.35 -0.43 6.60
N GLY A 130 12.37 -1.21 5.52
CA GLY A 130 13.30 -2.31 5.33
C GLY A 130 14.71 -1.87 4.89
N ALA A 131 15.51 -2.86 4.51
CA ALA A 131 16.86 -2.68 3.96
C ALA A 131 17.11 -3.75 2.87
N ARG A 132 18.16 -3.55 2.09
CA ARG A 132 18.64 -4.52 1.12
C ARG A 132 19.08 -5.82 1.77
N GLU A 133 19.01 -6.88 0.97
CA GLU A 133 19.58 -8.17 1.32
C GLU A 133 21.11 -8.14 1.18
N GLN A 134 21.82 -8.75 2.14
CA GLN A 134 23.28 -8.87 2.12
C GLN A 134 23.76 -10.23 1.60
N ALA A 135 22.85 -11.20 1.48
CA ALA A 135 23.08 -12.48 0.85
C ALA A 135 21.78 -12.97 0.20
N PRO A 136 21.85 -13.77 -0.88
CA PRO A 136 20.65 -14.27 -1.52
C PRO A 136 19.95 -15.33 -0.64
N GLY A 137 18.66 -15.11 -0.37
CA GLY A 137 17.75 -16.06 0.27
C GLY A 137 16.46 -16.25 -0.53
N GLY A 138 15.67 -17.28 -0.19
CA GLY A 138 14.33 -17.54 -0.78
C GLY A 138 14.32 -17.48 -2.31
N LEU A 139 13.39 -16.70 -2.86
CA LEU A 139 13.26 -16.41 -4.30
C LEU A 139 14.57 -15.92 -4.94
N LEU A 140 15.29 -14.99 -4.30
CA LEU A 140 16.52 -14.40 -4.85
C LEU A 140 17.61 -15.46 -5.02
N LYS A 141 17.74 -16.38 -4.07
CA LYS A 141 18.68 -17.49 -4.16
C LYS A 141 18.34 -18.42 -5.32
N ARG A 142 17.07 -18.76 -5.52
CA ARG A 142 16.64 -19.60 -6.65
C ARG A 142 16.95 -18.95 -8.00
N LEU A 143 16.75 -17.64 -8.12
CA LEU A 143 17.11 -16.88 -9.32
C LEU A 143 18.63 -16.90 -9.57
N VAL A 144 19.43 -16.66 -8.52
CA VAL A 144 20.90 -16.70 -8.60
C VAL A 144 21.41 -18.09 -9.00
N ASP A 145 20.91 -19.14 -8.35
CA ASP A 145 21.26 -20.54 -8.64
C ASP A 145 20.86 -20.95 -10.07
N SER A 146 19.79 -20.37 -10.61
CA SER A 146 19.32 -20.61 -11.98
C SER A 146 20.07 -19.79 -13.04
N GLY A 147 20.98 -18.91 -12.63
CA GLY A 147 21.82 -18.11 -13.54
C GLY A 147 21.29 -16.72 -13.85
N ALA A 148 20.42 -16.13 -13.02
CA ALA A 148 20.17 -14.68 -13.03
C ALA A 148 21.09 -13.96 -12.04
N GLY A 149 21.43 -12.71 -12.30
CA GLY A 149 21.97 -11.82 -11.27
C GLY A 149 20.84 -11.14 -10.51
N VAL A 150 21.11 -10.65 -9.30
CA VAL A 150 20.15 -9.88 -8.49
C VAL A 150 20.80 -8.60 -7.99
N ILE A 151 20.05 -7.49 -8.01
CA ILE A 151 20.43 -6.23 -7.37
C ILE A 151 19.42 -5.94 -6.25
N SER A 152 19.84 -6.03 -4.99
CA SER A 152 19.00 -5.73 -3.82
C SER A 152 19.31 -4.33 -3.30
N ILE A 153 18.30 -3.46 -3.23
CA ILE A 153 18.50 -2.00 -3.15
C ILE A 153 18.12 -1.48 -1.77
N ASP A 154 18.99 -0.68 -1.13
CA ASP A 154 18.55 0.21 -0.06
C ASP A 154 17.88 1.40 -0.75
N GLN A 155 16.56 1.46 -0.70
CA GLN A 155 15.83 2.56 -1.31
C GLN A 155 16.20 3.87 -0.58
N ARG A 156 16.10 5.01 -1.28
CA ARG A 156 16.52 6.31 -0.75
C ARG A 156 16.05 6.54 0.69
N GLY A 157 16.96 7.05 1.52
CA GLY A 157 16.72 7.30 2.94
C GLY A 157 16.73 6.07 3.84
N PHE A 158 16.62 4.84 3.32
CA PHE A 158 16.68 3.61 4.11
C PHE A 158 18.08 2.98 4.12
N GLY A 159 18.34 2.16 5.13
CA GLY A 159 19.62 1.45 5.24
C GLY A 159 20.82 2.40 5.15
N GLU A 160 21.77 2.05 4.30
CA GLU A 160 22.96 2.87 4.04
C GLU A 160 22.73 3.98 2.99
N SER A 161 21.58 4.00 2.31
CA SER A 161 21.23 5.06 1.36
C SER A 161 20.90 6.37 2.08
N GLY A 162 21.45 7.47 1.57
CA GLY A 162 21.23 8.82 2.11
C GLY A 162 19.90 9.45 1.65
N GLY A 163 19.64 10.66 2.17
CA GLY A 163 18.45 11.46 1.86
C GLY A 163 17.26 11.16 2.77
N THR A 164 16.19 11.93 2.58
CA THR A 164 14.90 11.75 3.27
C THR A 164 13.99 10.81 2.49
N VAL A 165 13.06 10.16 3.20
CA VAL A 165 12.06 9.27 2.61
C VAL A 165 10.86 10.09 2.13
N ARG A 166 10.60 10.07 0.82
CA ARG A 166 9.53 10.84 0.17
C ARG A 166 8.41 9.95 -0.38
N VAL A 167 8.47 8.65 -0.11
CA VAL A 167 7.46 7.65 -0.51
C VAL A 167 7.44 7.48 -2.03
N LEU A 168 8.52 6.96 -2.62
CA LEU A 168 8.69 6.69 -4.05
C LEU A 168 8.45 7.90 -4.94
N ASP A 169 9.01 9.05 -4.56
CA ASP A 169 8.94 10.28 -5.36
C ASP A 169 9.58 10.07 -6.75
N PRO A 170 8.82 10.19 -7.85
CA PRO A 170 9.33 10.00 -9.21
C PRO A 170 10.51 10.88 -9.60
N ASP A 171 10.59 12.09 -9.04
CA ASP A 171 11.61 13.08 -9.39
C ASP A 171 12.89 12.92 -8.55
N PHE A 172 12.85 12.10 -7.50
CA PHE A 172 13.99 11.84 -6.63
C PHE A 172 14.32 10.35 -6.53
N GLU A 173 13.48 9.58 -5.84
CA GLU A 173 13.66 8.13 -5.65
C GLU A 173 13.58 7.39 -6.99
N GLY A 174 12.71 7.84 -7.89
CA GLY A 174 12.66 7.34 -9.27
C GLY A 174 13.98 7.50 -10.00
N GLN A 175 14.61 8.67 -9.91
CA GLN A 175 15.89 8.95 -10.58
C GLN A 175 17.07 8.17 -9.96
N ASP A 176 17.03 7.92 -8.65
CA ASP A 176 17.97 7.04 -7.97
C ASP A 176 17.90 5.62 -8.56
N LEU A 177 16.68 5.08 -8.70
CA LEU A 177 16.44 3.75 -9.25
C LEU A 177 16.84 3.63 -10.73
N LEU A 178 16.55 4.66 -11.55
CA LEU A 178 16.98 4.68 -12.96
C LEU A 178 18.51 4.69 -13.11
N GLN A 179 19.24 5.33 -12.19
CA GLN A 179 20.69 5.34 -12.20
C GLN A 179 21.32 4.02 -11.75
N ILE A 180 20.64 3.22 -10.92
CA ILE A 180 21.06 1.85 -10.64
C ILE A 180 21.02 1.01 -11.93
N LEU A 181 19.99 1.18 -12.74
CA LEU A 181 19.91 0.52 -14.06
C LEU A 181 21.00 1.05 -15.02
N ASP A 182 21.27 2.36 -15.03
CA ASP A 182 22.36 2.94 -15.83
C ASP A 182 23.73 2.38 -15.39
N TRP A 183 23.93 2.24 -14.08
CA TRP A 183 25.12 1.62 -13.50
C TRP A 183 25.24 0.15 -13.89
N ALA A 184 24.13 -0.60 -13.86
CA ALA A 184 24.12 -2.01 -14.22
C ALA A 184 24.60 -2.21 -15.66
N GLU A 185 24.02 -1.48 -16.62
CA GLU A 185 24.45 -1.51 -18.03
C GLU A 185 25.93 -1.14 -18.19
N ALA A 186 26.42 -0.18 -17.40
CA ALA A 186 27.79 0.31 -17.47
C ALA A 186 28.84 -0.60 -16.82
N LYS A 187 28.47 -1.39 -15.81
CA LYS A 187 29.43 -2.08 -14.92
C LYS A 187 29.29 -3.59 -14.90
N LEU A 188 28.12 -4.13 -15.20
CA LEU A 188 27.89 -5.57 -15.20
C LEU A 188 28.18 -6.13 -16.60
N ASP A 189 29.39 -6.65 -16.77
CA ASP A 189 29.84 -7.16 -18.06
C ASP A 189 29.18 -8.47 -18.48
N TRP A 190 28.43 -9.12 -17.59
CA TRP A 190 27.72 -10.38 -17.81
C TRP A 190 26.25 -10.21 -18.21
N LEU A 191 25.74 -8.98 -18.36
CA LEU A 191 24.32 -8.77 -18.68
C LEU A 191 23.91 -9.37 -20.03
N ARG A 192 22.73 -9.97 -20.04
CA ARG A 192 22.01 -10.35 -21.26
C ARG A 192 21.29 -9.14 -21.84
N TYR A 193 21.24 -9.06 -23.17
CA TYR A 193 20.48 -8.04 -23.91
C TYR A 193 19.46 -8.70 -24.87
N SER A 194 18.27 -8.11 -24.99
CA SER A 194 17.17 -8.64 -25.81
C SER A 194 17.43 -8.45 -27.32
N SER A 195 17.22 -9.51 -28.12
CA SER A 195 17.39 -9.50 -29.58
C SER A 195 16.14 -9.04 -30.36
N ASN A 196 14.98 -8.90 -29.70
CA ASN A 196 13.65 -8.79 -30.32
C ASN A 196 13.13 -7.35 -30.52
N LYS A 197 13.86 -6.31 -30.12
CA LYS A 197 13.52 -4.91 -30.47
C LYS A 197 14.12 -4.53 -31.85
N PRO A 198 13.50 -3.61 -32.61
CA PRO A 198 13.97 -3.21 -33.95
C PRO A 198 15.45 -2.86 -33.96
N VAL A 199 16.15 -3.12 -35.07
CA VAL A 199 17.63 -3.05 -35.20
C VAL A 199 18.23 -1.64 -34.96
N GLY A 200 17.42 -0.60 -34.77
CA GLY A 200 17.83 0.74 -34.28
C GLY A 200 17.57 1.01 -32.78
N GLN A 201 17.03 0.05 -32.04
CA GLN A 201 16.70 0.09 -30.59
C GLN A 201 17.37 -1.05 -29.80
N ARG A 202 18.25 -1.84 -30.45
CA ARG A 202 18.90 -3.02 -29.85
C ARG A 202 20.02 -2.70 -28.86
N GLN A 203 20.33 -1.43 -28.62
CA GLN A 203 21.52 -1.04 -27.87
C GLN A 203 21.30 -0.95 -26.34
N PHE A 204 20.06 -0.88 -25.82
CA PHE A 204 19.78 -0.53 -24.40
C PHE A 204 18.62 -1.29 -23.75
N ASN A 205 18.49 -2.60 -24.00
CA ASN A 205 17.47 -3.37 -23.31
C ASN A 205 18.08 -4.63 -22.72
N MET A 206 18.80 -4.44 -21.63
CA MET A 206 19.19 -5.55 -20.76
C MET A 206 17.94 -6.39 -20.46
N VAL A 207 18.09 -7.71 -20.36
CA VAL A 207 16.97 -8.57 -19.97
C VAL A 207 16.80 -8.47 -18.47
N ALA A 208 15.79 -7.71 -18.04
CA ALA A 208 15.63 -7.31 -16.64
C ALA A 208 14.24 -7.65 -16.09
N GLY A 209 14.21 -8.11 -14.85
CA GLY A 209 12.98 -8.20 -14.06
C GLY A 209 13.04 -7.40 -12.78
N ALA A 210 11.92 -7.32 -12.08
CA ALA A 210 11.85 -6.73 -10.75
C ALA A 210 10.93 -7.54 -9.84
N THR A 211 11.25 -7.58 -8.56
CA THR A 211 10.47 -8.25 -7.51
C THR A 211 10.57 -7.49 -6.18
N GLY A 212 9.68 -7.82 -5.24
CA GLY A 212 9.53 -7.15 -3.95
C GLY A 212 8.05 -6.95 -3.58
N GLY A 213 7.79 -6.84 -2.27
CA GLY A 213 6.45 -6.59 -1.73
C GLY A 213 6.30 -5.19 -1.13
N SER A 214 5.07 -4.71 -0.99
CA SER A 214 4.75 -3.43 -0.36
C SER A 214 5.42 -2.25 -1.09
N TYR A 215 6.32 -1.53 -0.44
CA TYR A 215 7.19 -0.51 -1.02
C TYR A 215 8.09 -1.08 -2.14
N GLY A 216 8.56 -2.30 -1.95
CA GLY A 216 9.23 -3.13 -2.95
C GLY A 216 8.30 -3.65 -4.05
N GLY A 217 6.99 -3.55 -3.90
CA GLY A 217 6.04 -3.70 -4.99
C GLY A 217 5.93 -2.40 -5.78
N GLY A 218 5.72 -1.28 -5.07
CA GLY A 218 5.56 0.06 -5.63
C GLY A 218 6.70 0.50 -6.57
N TYR A 219 7.96 0.23 -6.20
CA TYR A 219 9.11 0.70 -6.98
C TYR A 219 9.17 0.08 -8.39
N GLN A 220 8.63 -1.13 -8.55
CA GLN A 220 8.61 -1.84 -9.83
C GLN A 220 7.76 -1.08 -10.84
N MET A 221 6.54 -0.72 -10.43
CA MET A 221 5.64 0.08 -11.27
C MET A 221 6.16 1.51 -11.44
N LEU A 222 6.80 2.10 -10.42
CA LEU A 222 7.44 3.40 -10.54
C LEU A 222 8.47 3.40 -11.67
N ILE A 223 9.48 2.52 -11.60
CA ILE A 223 10.53 2.39 -12.62
C ILE A 223 9.88 2.20 -13.99
N HIS A 224 8.94 1.26 -14.12
CA HIS A 224 8.31 0.97 -15.41
C HIS A 224 7.61 2.20 -16.01
N ASN A 225 6.91 2.98 -15.18
CA ASN A 225 6.16 4.12 -15.66
C ASN A 225 7.08 5.28 -16.07
N ILE A 226 8.17 5.52 -15.33
CA ILE A 226 9.05 6.69 -15.55
C ILE A 226 10.26 6.41 -16.45
N ASP A 227 10.74 5.15 -16.56
CA ASP A 227 11.93 4.83 -17.34
C ASP A 227 11.66 5.06 -18.84
N PRO A 228 12.33 6.03 -19.50
CA PRO A 228 12.12 6.26 -20.92
C PRO A 228 12.69 5.12 -21.78
N LEU A 229 13.65 4.34 -21.25
CA LEU A 229 14.26 3.21 -21.96
C LEU A 229 13.44 1.93 -21.86
N LYS A 230 12.48 1.87 -20.91
CA LYS A 230 11.59 0.72 -20.69
C LYS A 230 12.37 -0.58 -20.53
N ARG A 231 13.33 -0.57 -19.59
CA ARG A 231 14.30 -1.66 -19.39
C ARG A 231 13.78 -2.86 -18.61
N LEU A 232 12.70 -2.72 -17.85
CA LEU A 232 12.09 -3.85 -17.14
C LEU A 232 11.16 -4.63 -18.09
N ASP A 233 11.42 -5.93 -18.22
CA ASP A 233 10.65 -6.85 -19.07
C ASP A 233 9.57 -7.61 -18.27
N ALA A 234 9.79 -7.85 -16.98
CA ALA A 234 8.85 -8.60 -16.13
C ALA A 234 8.83 -8.12 -14.68
N LEU A 235 7.63 -7.97 -14.10
CA LEU A 235 7.43 -7.49 -12.73
C LEU A 235 6.68 -8.54 -11.90
N THR A 236 7.01 -8.67 -10.61
CA THR A 236 6.24 -9.47 -9.65
C THR A 236 5.96 -8.67 -8.35
N PRO A 237 5.13 -7.63 -8.42
CA PRO A 237 4.77 -6.82 -7.26
C PRO A 237 3.80 -7.58 -6.35
N ASP A 238 4.20 -7.72 -5.08
CA ASP A 238 3.37 -8.25 -4.01
C ASP A 238 2.78 -7.12 -3.17
N ILE A 239 1.50 -7.23 -2.79
CA ILE A 239 0.83 -6.35 -1.82
C ILE A 239 1.10 -4.85 -2.05
N ALA A 240 1.02 -4.38 -3.30
CA ALA A 240 1.37 -3.01 -3.67
C ALA A 240 0.15 -2.10 -3.80
N TRP A 241 0.32 -0.80 -3.54
CA TRP A 241 -0.75 0.17 -3.75
C TRP A 241 -1.03 0.44 -5.22
N ASN A 242 -2.25 0.86 -5.52
CA ASN A 242 -2.63 1.52 -6.76
C ASN A 242 -2.76 3.03 -6.59
N ASP A 243 -3.32 3.47 -5.45
CA ASP A 243 -3.48 4.87 -5.10
C ASP A 243 -3.23 5.06 -3.59
N LEU A 244 -2.21 5.84 -3.24
CA LEU A 244 -1.89 6.15 -1.84
C LEU A 244 -2.95 7.04 -1.17
N ARG A 245 -3.69 7.86 -1.92
CA ARG A 245 -4.84 8.61 -1.39
C ARG A 245 -5.90 7.64 -0.88
N TYR A 246 -6.17 6.58 -1.66
CA TYR A 246 -7.10 5.53 -1.26
C TYR A 246 -6.56 4.71 -0.08
N SER A 247 -5.30 4.27 -0.14
CA SER A 247 -4.74 3.38 0.86
C SER A 247 -4.59 4.02 2.25
N LEU A 248 -4.16 5.29 2.29
CA LEU A 248 -3.92 6.03 3.54
C LEU A 248 -5.11 6.86 3.99
N ASN A 249 -6.02 7.23 3.08
CA ASN A 249 -7.15 8.11 3.34
C ASN A 249 -8.44 7.65 2.59
N PRO A 250 -8.90 6.39 2.78
CA PRO A 250 -10.01 5.80 2.02
C PRO A 250 -11.36 6.53 2.23
N GLY A 251 -12.30 6.31 1.30
CA GLY A 251 -13.68 6.81 1.39
C GLY A 251 -14.00 8.04 0.55
N ALA A 252 -12.98 8.63 -0.10
CA ALA A 252 -13.16 9.68 -1.12
C ALA A 252 -13.22 9.08 -2.55
N PRO A 253 -13.83 9.79 -3.52
CA PRO A 253 -14.06 9.31 -4.88
C PRO A 253 -12.81 9.41 -5.78
N TYR A 254 -11.70 8.81 -5.36
CA TYR A 254 -10.43 8.86 -6.10
C TYR A 254 -10.51 8.14 -7.45
N GLY A 255 -9.87 8.68 -8.50
CA GLY A 255 -9.82 8.06 -9.82
C GLY A 255 -11.13 8.11 -10.61
N ILE A 256 -12.19 8.72 -10.07
CA ILE A 256 -13.47 8.89 -10.76
C ILE A 256 -13.47 10.25 -11.47
N LYS A 257 -13.39 10.22 -12.79
CA LYS A 257 -13.42 11.42 -13.62
C LYS A 257 -14.73 12.19 -13.44
N ASP A 258 -14.63 13.50 -13.23
CA ASP A 258 -15.75 14.44 -13.12
C ASP A 258 -16.78 14.08 -12.04
N PHE A 259 -16.38 13.38 -10.97
CA PHE A 259 -17.30 13.00 -9.88
C PHE A 259 -18.06 14.22 -9.36
N GLN A 260 -19.39 14.17 -9.47
CA GLN A 260 -20.30 15.13 -8.86
C GLN A 260 -21.12 14.41 -7.79
N PRO A 261 -21.22 14.96 -6.56
CA PRO A 261 -22.24 14.52 -5.63
C PRO A 261 -23.63 14.79 -6.21
N ALA A 262 -24.65 14.08 -5.75
CA ALA A 262 -26.04 14.41 -6.09
C ALA A 262 -26.41 15.84 -5.62
N GLU A 263 -27.48 16.41 -6.18
CA GLU A 263 -27.98 17.73 -5.78
C GLU A 263 -28.18 17.79 -4.25
N ASP A 264 -27.72 18.87 -3.61
CA ASP A 264 -27.72 19.09 -2.15
C ASP A 264 -26.84 18.15 -1.29
N HIS A 265 -26.01 17.31 -1.91
CA HIS A 265 -25.09 16.41 -1.20
C HIS A 265 -23.65 16.95 -1.14
N ILE A 266 -22.92 16.55 -0.10
CA ILE A 266 -21.51 16.92 0.10
C ILE A 266 -20.63 15.92 -0.64
N LYS A 267 -19.57 16.41 -1.31
CA LYS A 267 -18.54 15.54 -1.89
C LYS A 267 -17.90 14.70 -0.77
N PRO A 268 -17.89 13.35 -0.88
CA PRO A 268 -17.26 12.51 0.14
C PRO A 268 -15.78 12.86 0.32
N VAL A 269 -15.36 12.88 1.57
CA VAL A 269 -13.97 13.14 1.98
C VAL A 269 -13.34 11.86 2.53
N GLY A 270 -12.03 11.70 2.34
CA GLY A 270 -11.32 10.53 2.83
C GLY A 270 -11.18 10.49 4.35
N THR A 271 -10.93 9.30 4.88
CA THR A 271 -10.78 9.01 6.31
C THR A 271 -9.36 8.53 6.57
N VAL A 272 -8.59 9.29 7.35
CA VAL A 272 -7.17 8.97 7.59
C VAL A 272 -7.05 7.64 8.33
N LYS A 273 -6.34 6.68 7.74
CA LYS A 273 -6.07 5.37 8.33
C LYS A 273 -4.98 5.47 9.40
N SER A 274 -5.29 6.15 10.50
CA SER A 274 -4.33 6.63 11.49
C SER A 274 -3.51 5.53 12.15
N GLY A 275 -4.06 4.32 12.30
CA GLY A 275 -3.31 3.18 12.83
C GLY A 275 -2.14 2.82 11.92
N TRP A 276 -2.40 2.71 10.61
CA TRP A 276 -1.38 2.49 9.60
C TRP A 276 -0.43 3.68 9.42
N ALA A 277 -0.93 4.91 9.46
CA ALA A 277 -0.09 6.09 9.39
C ALA A 277 0.96 6.11 10.51
N LEU A 278 0.57 5.77 11.75
CA LEU A 278 1.49 5.67 12.89
C LEU A 278 2.56 4.59 12.68
N LEU A 279 2.15 3.41 12.20
CA LEU A 279 3.07 2.30 11.95
C LEU A 279 4.07 2.60 10.84
N LEU A 280 3.63 3.23 9.75
CA LEU A 280 4.49 3.65 8.66
C LEU A 280 5.48 4.73 9.10
N VAL A 281 5.08 5.66 9.97
CA VAL A 281 6.00 6.63 10.57
C VAL A 281 7.06 5.90 11.39
N ALA A 282 6.65 5.02 12.30
CA ALA A 282 7.57 4.28 13.16
C ALA A 282 8.57 3.44 12.34
N GLY A 283 8.08 2.66 11.37
CA GLY A 283 8.93 1.86 10.49
C GLY A 283 9.83 2.71 9.60
N GLY A 284 9.30 3.82 9.07
CA GLY A 284 10.03 4.76 8.24
C GLY A 284 11.21 5.40 8.95
N GLU A 285 10.95 5.97 10.13
CA GLU A 285 11.99 6.60 10.96
C GLU A 285 13.01 5.56 11.46
N ALA A 286 12.57 4.38 11.90
CA ALA A 286 13.46 3.32 12.37
C ALA A 286 14.39 2.80 11.26
N GLY A 287 13.84 2.47 10.08
CA GLY A 287 14.61 1.98 8.94
C GLY A 287 15.52 3.05 8.31
N SER A 288 15.20 4.33 8.51
CA SER A 288 15.97 5.44 7.98
C SER A 288 17.08 5.92 8.92
N LEU A 289 16.74 6.21 10.18
CA LEU A 289 17.66 6.75 11.18
C LEU A 289 18.52 5.67 11.85
N GLY A 290 17.93 4.51 12.14
CA GLY A 290 18.58 3.46 12.93
C GLY A 290 19.95 3.04 12.36
N PRO A 291 20.04 2.63 11.09
CA PRO A 291 21.29 2.22 10.47
C PRO A 291 22.37 3.33 10.48
N LYS A 292 21.97 4.59 10.25
CA LYS A 292 22.90 5.73 10.18
C LYS A 292 23.44 6.14 11.55
N LEU A 293 22.58 6.11 12.57
CA LEU A 293 23.00 6.31 13.96
C LEU A 293 23.95 5.20 14.43
N GLN A 294 23.67 3.94 14.06
CA GLN A 294 24.55 2.80 14.35
C GLN A 294 25.90 2.93 13.63
N ALA A 295 25.92 3.50 12.43
CA ALA A 295 27.13 3.81 11.68
C ALA A 295 27.89 5.05 12.21
N GLY A 296 27.35 5.76 13.19
CA GLY A 296 27.98 6.95 13.79
C GLY A 296 27.90 8.21 12.91
N ASP A 297 26.92 8.31 12.01
CA ASP A 297 26.71 9.52 11.21
C ASP A 297 26.23 10.69 12.10
N PRO A 298 27.05 11.75 12.27
CA PRO A 298 26.70 12.88 13.13
C PRO A 298 25.58 13.76 12.56
N THR A 299 25.22 13.56 11.28
CA THR A 299 24.19 14.33 10.57
C THR A 299 22.86 13.58 10.43
N ALA A 300 22.77 12.34 10.91
CA ALA A 300 21.63 11.46 10.67
C ALA A 300 20.28 12.09 11.07
N LEU A 301 20.23 12.82 12.20
CA LEU A 301 19.01 13.47 12.68
C LEU A 301 18.57 14.66 11.81
N GLN A 302 19.49 15.26 11.06
CA GLN A 302 19.21 16.39 10.17
C GLN A 302 18.95 15.96 8.71
N SER A 303 19.56 14.87 8.27
CA SER A 303 19.62 14.48 6.85
C SER A 303 18.75 13.28 6.48
N SER A 304 18.13 12.61 7.47
CA SER A 304 17.42 11.35 7.29
C SER A 304 16.06 11.35 8.02
N GLY A 305 15.33 10.25 7.89
CA GLY A 305 13.96 10.11 8.36
C GLY A 305 12.94 10.47 7.28
N GLN A 306 11.69 10.63 7.72
CA GLN A 306 10.60 11.05 6.85
C GLN A 306 10.83 12.48 6.35
N ASP A 307 10.54 12.73 5.08
CA ASP A 307 10.61 14.06 4.51
C ASP A 307 9.64 15.04 5.19
N LEU A 308 9.99 16.33 5.21
CA LEU A 308 9.19 17.37 5.84
C LEU A 308 7.77 17.45 5.27
N LEU A 309 7.58 17.19 3.98
CA LEU A 309 6.25 17.16 3.36
C LEU A 309 5.37 16.04 3.94
N ILE A 310 5.97 14.88 4.22
CA ILE A 310 5.30 13.74 4.84
C ILE A 310 4.98 14.07 6.30
N ARG A 311 5.94 14.61 7.05
CA ARG A 311 5.76 15.02 8.45
C ARG A 311 4.66 16.08 8.61
N GLU A 312 4.63 17.10 7.73
CA GLU A 312 3.56 18.09 7.71
C GLU A 312 2.20 17.43 7.48
N THR A 313 2.11 16.54 6.48
CA THR A 313 0.87 15.84 6.13
C THR A 313 0.33 15.04 7.31
N LEU A 314 1.20 14.32 8.02
CA LEU A 314 0.85 13.53 9.19
C LEU A 314 0.40 14.39 10.36
N LEU A 315 1.12 15.48 10.65
CA LEU A 315 0.75 16.43 11.70
C LEU A 315 -0.62 17.06 11.43
N ARG A 316 -0.86 17.47 10.18
CA ARG A 316 -2.15 18.03 9.75
C ARG A 316 -3.24 16.95 9.77
N GLY A 317 -2.94 15.72 9.37
CA GLY A 317 -3.87 14.59 9.47
C GLY A 317 -4.32 14.29 10.90
N ALA A 318 -3.37 14.26 11.84
CA ALA A 318 -3.65 14.00 13.25
C ALA A 318 -4.49 15.11 13.90
N THR A 319 -4.14 16.36 13.63
CA THR A 319 -4.83 17.53 14.18
C THR A 319 -6.21 17.73 13.53
N ALA A 320 -6.28 17.66 12.20
CA ALA A 320 -7.44 18.01 11.40
C ALA A 320 -8.38 16.82 11.06
N ASN A 321 -8.09 15.61 11.54
CA ASN A 321 -8.84 14.39 11.19
C ASN A 321 -8.91 14.13 9.67
N ARG A 322 -8.03 14.74 8.86
CA ARG A 322 -8.07 14.75 7.38
C ARG A 322 -6.71 15.16 6.83
N PHE A 323 -6.25 14.49 5.78
CA PHE A 323 -5.06 14.95 5.04
C PHE A 323 -5.37 16.14 4.12
N PRO A 324 -4.42 17.09 3.98
CA PRO A 324 -4.57 18.22 3.06
C PRO A 324 -4.72 17.75 1.60
N ASP A 325 -5.56 18.45 0.82
CA ASP A 325 -5.80 18.08 -0.59
C ASP A 325 -4.52 18.13 -1.45
N GLY A 326 -3.64 19.12 -1.21
CA GLY A 326 -2.35 19.20 -1.88
C GLY A 326 -1.42 18.02 -1.58
N ALA A 327 -1.42 17.52 -0.34
CA ALA A 327 -0.68 16.33 0.04
C ALA A 327 -1.27 15.04 -0.57
N LEU A 328 -2.59 14.99 -0.75
CA LEU A 328 -3.24 13.88 -1.46
C LEU A 328 -2.80 13.85 -2.94
N GLU A 329 -2.70 14.99 -3.61
CA GLU A 329 -2.18 15.05 -4.99
C GLU A 329 -0.68 14.72 -5.08
N PHE A 330 0.10 15.02 -4.03
CA PHE A 330 1.48 14.54 -3.89
C PHE A 330 1.53 13.01 -3.81
N PHE A 331 0.74 12.40 -2.94
CA PHE A 331 0.64 10.94 -2.85
C PHE A 331 0.13 10.27 -4.13
N ARG A 332 -0.78 10.93 -4.85
CA ARG A 332 -1.24 10.44 -6.15
C ARG A 332 -0.10 10.38 -7.14
N TYR A 333 0.73 11.40 -7.24
CA TYR A 333 1.90 11.42 -8.14
C TYR A 333 2.85 10.25 -7.90
N HIS A 334 2.91 9.75 -6.66
CA HIS A 334 3.72 8.60 -6.26
C HIS A 334 2.99 7.26 -6.44
N SER A 335 1.86 7.25 -7.16
CA SER A 335 0.98 6.10 -7.30
C SER A 335 0.79 5.67 -8.75
N PRO A 336 0.58 4.37 -9.03
CA PRO A 336 0.16 3.90 -10.34
C PRO A 336 -1.08 4.63 -10.90
N SER A 337 -2.01 5.06 -10.03
CA SER A 337 -3.21 5.81 -10.41
C SER A 337 -2.93 7.14 -11.13
N TYR A 338 -1.77 7.77 -10.91
CA TYR A 338 -1.38 8.97 -11.68
C TYR A 338 -1.29 8.71 -13.18
N TRP A 339 -0.87 7.49 -13.55
CA TRP A 339 -0.66 7.06 -14.93
C TRP A 339 -1.88 6.33 -15.51
N CYS A 340 -2.60 5.61 -14.65
CA CYS A 340 -3.72 4.74 -15.03
C CYS A 340 -5.06 5.45 -15.12
N ASP A 341 -5.34 6.40 -14.21
CA ASP A 341 -6.67 6.99 -14.10
C ASP A 341 -6.81 8.23 -14.99
N ALA A 342 -7.98 8.41 -15.59
CA ALA A 342 -8.31 9.56 -16.43
C ALA A 342 -8.71 10.80 -15.59
N GLU A 343 -7.93 11.13 -14.57
CA GLU A 343 -8.14 12.26 -13.66
C GLU A 343 -7.07 13.33 -13.91
N THR A 344 -7.42 14.62 -13.91
CA THR A 344 -6.45 15.70 -14.12
C THR A 344 -5.58 15.86 -12.87
N PRO A 345 -4.24 16.04 -12.97
CA PRO A 345 -3.40 16.34 -11.81
C PRO A 345 -3.84 17.64 -11.11
N GLY A 346 -4.00 17.59 -9.78
CA GLY A 346 -4.19 18.78 -8.97
C GLY A 346 -2.87 19.39 -8.48
N ALA A 347 -2.95 20.57 -7.87
CA ALA A 347 -1.80 21.27 -7.31
C ALA A 347 -1.31 20.60 -6.02
N GLN A 348 0.00 20.39 -5.89
CA GLN A 348 0.62 19.81 -4.69
C GLN A 348 1.05 20.92 -3.72
N THR A 349 0.12 21.32 -2.86
CA THR A 349 0.29 22.47 -1.96
C THR A 349 0.51 22.05 -0.51
N PHE A 350 1.47 22.72 0.13
CA PHE A 350 1.86 22.55 1.53
C PHE A 350 1.93 23.92 2.21
N LEU A 351 2.09 23.97 3.55
CA LEU A 351 2.00 25.22 4.31
C LEU A 351 3.03 26.27 3.88
N GLN A 352 4.23 25.83 3.49
CA GLN A 352 5.34 26.71 3.16
C GLN A 352 5.85 26.55 1.72
N SER A 353 5.20 25.71 0.91
CA SER A 353 5.68 25.36 -0.42
C SER A 353 4.60 24.84 -1.34
N GLU A 354 4.86 24.98 -2.63
CA GLU A 354 4.15 24.27 -3.69
C GLU A 354 5.18 23.39 -4.42
N VAL A 355 4.83 22.12 -4.63
CA VAL A 355 5.64 21.15 -5.37
C VAL A 355 5.04 21.01 -6.77
N VAL A 356 5.89 21.02 -7.78
CA VAL A 356 5.45 20.85 -9.17
C VAL A 356 5.88 19.46 -9.64
N PRO A 357 4.94 18.58 -10.03
CA PRO A 357 5.30 17.30 -10.61
C PRO A 357 6.25 17.48 -11.80
N GLY A 358 7.41 16.83 -11.77
CA GLY A 358 8.39 16.88 -12.86
C GLY A 358 7.98 16.07 -14.09
N LEU A 359 6.96 15.21 -13.97
CA LEU A 359 6.45 14.37 -15.05
C LEU A 359 4.94 14.58 -15.25
N ALA A 360 4.54 14.84 -16.49
CA ALA A 360 3.14 14.86 -16.88
C ALA A 360 2.57 13.42 -16.93
N PRO A 361 1.27 13.21 -16.65
CA PRO A 361 0.65 11.89 -16.79
C PRO A 361 0.78 11.37 -18.21
N LYS A 362 1.30 10.15 -18.34
CA LYS A 362 1.37 9.41 -19.59
C LYS A 362 0.82 8.01 -19.38
N LYS A 363 0.00 7.53 -20.32
CA LYS A 363 -0.46 6.13 -20.33
C LYS A 363 0.76 5.19 -20.31
N PRO A 364 0.83 4.22 -19.38
CA PRO A 364 1.91 3.24 -19.36
C PRO A 364 1.96 2.39 -20.63
N GLU A 365 3.14 1.87 -20.95
CA GLU A 365 3.31 0.84 -21.97
C GLU A 365 2.99 -0.55 -21.38
N PRO A 366 2.56 -1.53 -22.19
CA PRO A 366 2.39 -2.91 -21.73
C PRO A 366 3.70 -3.51 -21.21
N VAL A 367 3.63 -4.28 -20.13
CA VAL A 367 4.73 -5.08 -19.56
C VAL A 367 4.15 -6.35 -18.92
N ASP A 368 4.94 -7.42 -18.88
CA ASP A 368 4.52 -8.67 -18.25
C ASP A 368 4.55 -8.51 -16.72
N ILE A 369 3.43 -8.81 -16.04
CA ILE A 369 3.30 -8.63 -14.60
C ILE A 369 2.57 -9.80 -13.96
N LEU A 370 3.11 -10.32 -12.86
CA LEU A 370 2.37 -11.16 -11.92
C LEU A 370 2.09 -10.37 -10.65
N PHE A 371 0.88 -9.83 -10.51
CA PHE A 371 0.42 -9.21 -9.28
C PHE A 371 0.07 -10.29 -8.26
N THR A 372 0.51 -10.12 -7.02
CA THR A 372 0.11 -10.95 -5.89
C THR A 372 -0.43 -10.08 -4.77
N GLN A 373 -1.50 -10.54 -4.10
CA GLN A 373 -2.19 -9.72 -3.12
C GLN A 373 -2.81 -10.53 -1.99
N GLY A 374 -2.56 -10.06 -0.78
CA GLY A 374 -3.18 -10.55 0.43
C GLY A 374 -4.63 -10.10 0.59
N PHE A 375 -5.57 -11.02 0.80
CA PHE A 375 -6.94 -10.66 1.19
C PHE A 375 -6.99 -10.08 2.60
N ARG A 376 -6.10 -10.53 3.48
CA ARG A 376 -5.95 -9.98 4.84
C ARG A 376 -5.17 -8.67 4.88
N ASP A 377 -4.72 -8.13 3.75
CA ASP A 377 -3.98 -6.88 3.74
C ASP A 377 -4.88 -5.68 4.07
N THR A 378 -4.76 -5.14 5.27
CA THR A 378 -5.55 -3.98 5.69
C THR A 378 -4.86 -2.65 5.38
N LEU A 379 -3.67 -2.61 4.78
CA LEU A 379 -3.05 -1.37 4.30
C LEU A 379 -3.32 -1.17 2.81
N PHE A 380 -2.87 -2.12 2.00
CA PHE A 380 -3.03 -2.15 0.55
C PHE A 380 -3.94 -3.32 0.19
N ASN A 381 -5.24 -3.13 0.38
CA ASN A 381 -6.23 -4.21 0.21
C ASN A 381 -6.42 -4.64 -1.25
N PHE A 382 -7.23 -5.69 -1.47
CA PHE A 382 -7.49 -6.29 -2.78
C PHE A 382 -7.90 -5.28 -3.87
N ASN A 383 -8.59 -4.19 -3.53
CA ASN A 383 -8.98 -3.16 -4.48
C ASN A 383 -7.75 -2.51 -5.15
N ASN A 384 -6.64 -2.32 -4.43
CA ASN A 384 -5.40 -1.80 -5.01
C ASN A 384 -4.87 -2.75 -6.09
N ALA A 385 -4.74 -4.04 -5.78
CA ALA A 385 -4.27 -5.02 -6.74
C ALA A 385 -5.22 -5.17 -7.95
N TRP A 386 -6.53 -5.12 -7.73
CA TRP A 386 -7.52 -5.18 -8.81
C TRP A 386 -7.41 -3.99 -9.77
N HIS A 387 -7.25 -2.78 -9.25
CA HIS A 387 -7.10 -1.57 -10.08
C HIS A 387 -5.74 -1.49 -10.76
N ASN A 388 -4.68 -2.01 -10.13
CA ASN A 388 -3.39 -2.22 -10.81
C ASN A 388 -3.53 -3.23 -11.95
N PHE A 389 -4.10 -4.41 -11.67
CA PHE A 389 -4.31 -5.48 -12.63
C PHE A 389 -5.11 -4.99 -13.85
N THR A 390 -6.29 -4.39 -13.64
CA THR A 390 -7.14 -3.93 -14.74
C THR A 390 -6.49 -2.83 -15.57
N CYS A 391 -5.74 -1.90 -14.94
CA CYS A 391 -4.95 -0.90 -15.65
C CYS A 391 -3.97 -1.56 -16.63
N TYR A 392 -3.02 -2.37 -16.13
CA TYR A 392 -1.96 -2.95 -16.96
C TYR A 392 -2.49 -4.01 -17.94
N ARG A 393 -3.50 -4.79 -17.55
CA ARG A 393 -4.13 -5.81 -18.40
C ARG A 393 -4.84 -5.21 -19.62
N SER A 394 -5.34 -3.98 -19.49
CA SER A 394 -6.01 -3.25 -20.58
C SER A 394 -5.05 -2.63 -21.59
N LEU A 395 -3.75 -2.57 -21.30
CA LEU A 395 -2.77 -1.93 -22.16
C LEU A 395 -2.48 -2.78 -23.40
N GLU A 396 -2.35 -2.08 -24.52
CA GLU A 396 -1.98 -2.64 -25.82
C GLU A 396 -0.83 -1.83 -26.38
N ASN A 397 0.12 -2.50 -27.03
CA ASN A 397 1.21 -1.83 -27.72
C ASN A 397 0.71 -1.23 -29.05
N SER A 398 1.60 -0.58 -29.81
CA SER A 398 1.26 0.01 -31.12
C SER A 398 0.70 -0.98 -32.17
N LYS A 399 0.80 -2.29 -31.94
CA LYS A 399 0.27 -3.36 -32.79
C LYS A 399 -1.03 -3.98 -32.27
N GLY A 400 -1.57 -3.49 -31.14
CA GLY A 400 -2.74 -4.08 -30.49
C GLY A 400 -2.43 -5.33 -29.66
N GLU A 401 -1.15 -5.63 -29.39
CA GLU A 401 -0.75 -6.80 -28.61
C GLU A 401 -0.75 -6.45 -27.11
N LYS A 402 -1.26 -7.38 -26.29
CA LYS A 402 -1.29 -7.27 -24.83
C LYS A 402 -0.15 -8.06 -24.19
N SER A 403 0.37 -7.55 -23.09
CA SER A 403 1.29 -8.28 -22.21
C SER A 403 0.59 -9.34 -21.37
N ASP A 404 1.37 -10.26 -20.82
CA ASP A 404 0.95 -11.29 -19.89
C ASP A 404 0.84 -10.70 -18.48
N VAL A 405 -0.35 -10.20 -18.14
CA VAL A 405 -0.66 -9.63 -16.82
C VAL A 405 -1.57 -10.58 -16.08
N ARG A 406 -1.19 -10.98 -14.87
CA ARG A 406 -1.87 -11.99 -14.04
C ARG A 406 -2.10 -11.46 -12.64
N LEU A 407 -3.10 -12.01 -11.94
CA LEU A 407 -3.41 -11.68 -10.55
C LEU A 407 -3.66 -12.97 -9.76
N LEU A 408 -2.85 -13.18 -8.72
CA LEU A 408 -3.05 -14.21 -7.72
C LEU A 408 -3.29 -13.54 -6.37
N THR A 409 -3.98 -14.21 -5.47
CA THR A 409 -4.18 -13.74 -4.10
C THR A 409 -3.69 -14.77 -3.10
N HIS A 410 -3.52 -14.34 -1.85
CA HIS A 410 -3.12 -15.21 -0.75
C HIS A 410 -3.73 -14.69 0.56
N GLN A 411 -3.59 -15.46 1.64
CA GLN A 411 -4.20 -15.16 2.94
C GLN A 411 -3.25 -14.41 3.89
N SER A 412 -2.32 -13.62 3.34
CA SER A 412 -1.37 -12.78 4.10
C SER A 412 -1.60 -11.30 3.78
N GLY A 413 -0.63 -10.42 4.02
CA GLY A 413 -0.71 -8.98 3.73
C GLY A 413 0.24 -8.18 4.62
N HIS A 414 0.00 -6.87 4.72
CA HIS A 414 0.55 -6.09 5.82
C HIS A 414 -0.13 -6.52 7.12
N ILE A 415 0.51 -7.43 7.85
CA ILE A 415 0.02 -7.92 9.14
C ILE A 415 0.79 -7.23 10.26
N VAL A 416 0.06 -6.64 11.21
CA VAL A 416 0.65 -6.03 12.40
C VAL A 416 0.62 -7.05 13.53
N PRO A 417 1.75 -7.66 13.94
CA PRO A 417 1.79 -8.41 15.17
C PRO A 417 1.77 -7.40 16.32
N LEU A 418 0.57 -7.01 16.78
CA LEU A 418 0.47 -6.21 17.99
C LEU A 418 0.82 -7.09 19.19
N SER A 419 2.12 -7.25 19.48
CA SER A 419 2.50 -7.31 20.89
C SER A 419 2.39 -5.88 21.43
N PRO A 420 1.74 -5.66 22.59
CA PRO A 420 1.66 -4.32 23.21
C PRO A 420 3.03 -3.65 23.43
N THR A 421 4.12 -4.39 23.31
CA THR A 421 5.50 -3.94 23.48
C THR A 421 6.18 -3.43 22.20
N ALA A 422 5.63 -3.68 21.01
CA ALA A 422 6.29 -3.37 19.74
C ALA A 422 6.24 -1.88 19.35
N VAL A 423 5.32 -1.10 19.94
CA VAL A 423 5.18 0.33 19.70
C VAL A 423 5.27 1.07 21.04
N PRO A 424 6.33 1.87 21.29
CA PRO A 424 6.46 2.66 22.52
C PRO A 424 5.23 3.55 22.74
N GLY A 425 4.60 3.46 23.92
CA GLY A 425 3.39 4.20 24.29
C GLY A 425 2.06 3.55 23.87
N LEU A 426 2.03 2.62 22.90
CA LEU A 426 0.82 1.87 22.56
C LEU A 426 0.49 0.82 23.63
N GLY A 427 1.52 0.23 24.25
CA GLY A 427 1.38 -0.69 25.38
C GLY A 427 0.74 -0.07 26.62
N ASP A 428 0.97 1.23 26.86
CA ASP A 428 0.34 1.95 27.97
C ASP A 428 -1.13 2.29 27.67
N VAL A 429 -1.45 2.61 26.40
CA VAL A 429 -2.82 2.84 25.94
C VAL A 429 -3.64 1.54 25.98
N LEU A 430 -3.06 0.43 25.50
CA LEU A 430 -3.69 -0.89 25.53
C LEU A 430 -3.72 -1.49 26.94
N GLY A 431 -2.69 -1.26 27.75
CA GLY A 431 -2.58 -1.71 29.14
C GLY A 431 -3.54 -1.00 30.09
N GLN A 432 -3.75 0.31 29.92
CA GLN A 432 -4.83 1.03 30.61
C GLN A 432 -6.21 0.55 30.15
N GLY A 433 -6.34 0.19 28.87
CA GLY A 433 -7.54 -0.46 28.34
C GLY A 433 -7.86 -1.79 29.01
N ALA A 434 -6.89 -2.69 29.10
CA ALA A 434 -7.04 -3.98 29.76
C ALA A 434 -7.39 -3.87 31.25
N GLN A 435 -6.83 -2.87 31.97
CA GLN A 435 -7.18 -2.58 33.36
C GLN A 435 -8.60 -2.00 33.55
N LEU A 436 -9.23 -1.52 32.47
CA LEU A 436 -10.61 -1.03 32.44
C LEU A 436 -11.61 -2.05 31.86
N GLY A 437 -11.18 -3.31 31.66
CA GLY A 437 -12.03 -4.38 31.14
C GLY A 437 -12.18 -4.40 29.61
N LEU A 438 -11.32 -3.70 28.87
CA LEU A 438 -11.25 -3.78 27.42
C LEU A 438 -10.49 -5.07 27.02
N ASN A 439 -11.19 -6.19 26.87
CA ASN A 439 -10.60 -7.40 26.28
C ASN A 439 -10.34 -7.17 24.78
N GLU A 440 -9.11 -7.50 24.35
CA GLU A 440 -8.54 -7.65 23.00
C GLU A 440 -9.16 -6.79 21.88
N ILE A 441 -8.59 -5.60 21.69
CA ILE A 441 -8.70 -4.87 20.42
C ILE A 441 -7.84 -5.65 19.40
N GLU A 442 -8.43 -6.64 18.72
CA GLU A 442 -7.76 -7.34 17.63
C GLU A 442 -7.73 -6.41 16.42
N PHE A 443 -6.55 -5.82 16.16
CA PHE A 443 -6.35 -4.91 15.01
C PHE A 443 -6.49 -5.66 13.69
N GLN A 444 -6.04 -6.92 13.67
CA GLN A 444 -5.99 -7.81 12.52
C GLN A 444 -5.57 -9.21 13.00
N LYS A 445 -6.07 -10.26 12.35
CA LYS A 445 -5.68 -11.65 12.56
C LYS A 445 -4.27 -11.93 12.01
N PRO A 446 -3.61 -13.02 12.45
CA PRO A 446 -2.35 -13.48 11.86
C PRO A 446 -2.46 -13.78 10.35
N ALA A 447 -1.30 -13.79 9.68
CA ALA A 447 -1.19 -14.27 8.31
C ALA A 447 -1.59 -15.74 8.19
N GLY A 448 -2.34 -16.06 7.14
CA GLY A 448 -2.53 -17.41 6.61
C GLY A 448 -1.48 -17.76 5.55
N PRO A 449 -1.72 -18.83 4.76
CA PRO A 449 -0.77 -19.29 3.74
C PRO A 449 -0.40 -18.20 2.73
N PHE A 450 0.89 -18.11 2.41
CA PHE A 450 1.41 -17.29 1.31
C PHE A 450 1.31 -18.06 -0.03
N ALA A 451 0.09 -18.51 -0.32
CA ALA A 451 -0.25 -19.35 -1.46
C ALA A 451 -1.66 -19.03 -1.97
N CYS A 452 -1.89 -19.29 -3.25
CA CYS A 452 -3.24 -19.36 -3.81
C CYS A 452 -3.62 -20.81 -4.10
N GLY A 453 -4.38 -21.42 -3.20
CA GLY A 453 -4.65 -22.85 -3.29
C GLY A 453 -3.37 -23.62 -2.95
N GLU A 454 -2.92 -24.49 -3.84
CA GLU A 454 -1.61 -25.20 -3.73
C GLU A 454 -0.45 -24.41 -4.35
N LEU A 455 -0.73 -23.31 -5.06
CA LEU A 455 0.29 -22.53 -5.72
C LEU A 455 0.94 -21.57 -4.72
N ASP A 456 2.12 -21.94 -4.21
CA ASP A 456 2.95 -21.03 -3.42
C ASP A 456 3.31 -19.78 -4.23
N ILE A 457 3.24 -18.61 -3.58
CA ILE A 457 3.46 -17.34 -4.26
C ILE A 457 4.92 -17.16 -4.69
N GLN A 458 5.91 -17.60 -3.89
CA GLN A 458 7.31 -17.51 -4.30
C GLN A 458 7.62 -18.46 -5.47
N ASP A 459 7.01 -19.65 -5.50
CA ASP A 459 7.08 -20.55 -6.65
C ASP A 459 6.47 -19.92 -7.91
N ALA A 460 5.31 -19.27 -7.78
CA ALA A 460 4.67 -18.57 -8.89
C ALA A 460 5.54 -17.42 -9.42
N GLN A 461 6.11 -16.60 -8.53
CA GLN A 461 7.00 -15.50 -8.90
C GLN A 461 8.27 -16.01 -9.58
N PHE A 462 8.89 -17.07 -9.03
CA PHE A 462 10.06 -17.72 -9.63
C PHE A 462 9.76 -18.25 -11.03
N ALA A 463 8.67 -19.00 -11.19
CA ALA A 463 8.27 -19.57 -12.47
C ALA A 463 7.96 -18.47 -13.50
N PHE A 464 7.26 -17.40 -13.09
CA PHE A 464 6.94 -16.26 -13.94
C PHE A 464 8.21 -15.54 -14.41
N LEU A 465 9.06 -15.08 -13.50
CA LEU A 465 10.33 -14.40 -13.85
C LEU A 465 11.20 -15.30 -14.73
N THR A 466 11.30 -16.59 -14.42
CA THR A 466 12.07 -17.55 -15.22
C THR A 466 11.51 -17.64 -16.65
N GLN A 467 10.19 -17.79 -16.81
CA GLN A 467 9.54 -17.84 -18.12
C GLN A 467 9.74 -16.57 -18.96
N LYS A 468 9.84 -15.41 -18.31
CA LYS A 468 9.97 -14.11 -19.01
C LYS A 468 11.41 -13.74 -19.35
N LEU A 469 12.37 -14.10 -18.49
CA LEU A 469 13.75 -13.62 -18.60
C LEU A 469 14.70 -14.64 -19.25
N PHE A 470 14.35 -15.93 -19.22
CA PHE A 470 15.18 -17.00 -19.77
C PHE A 470 14.66 -17.49 -21.13
N THR A 471 15.56 -18.08 -21.92
CA THR A 471 15.18 -18.71 -23.19
C THR A 471 14.37 -19.98 -22.95
N THR A 472 13.54 -20.39 -23.91
CA THR A 472 12.71 -21.62 -23.79
C THR A 472 13.54 -22.87 -23.42
N ALA A 473 14.76 -22.98 -23.95
CA ALA A 473 15.66 -24.09 -23.62
C ALA A 473 16.16 -24.03 -22.16
N GLU A 474 16.53 -22.84 -21.68
CA GLU A 474 16.93 -22.64 -20.28
C GLU A 474 15.76 -22.90 -19.33
N VAL A 475 14.55 -22.41 -19.66
CA VAL A 475 13.33 -22.66 -18.88
C VAL A 475 13.06 -24.16 -18.78
N ALA A 476 13.22 -24.92 -19.87
CA ALA A 476 13.03 -26.37 -19.83
C ALA A 476 14.02 -27.06 -18.88
N THR A 477 15.28 -26.62 -18.85
CA THR A 477 16.29 -27.15 -17.91
C THR A 477 15.98 -26.74 -16.47
N ILE A 478 15.67 -25.47 -16.22
CA ILE A 478 15.34 -24.96 -14.87
C ILE A 478 14.11 -25.67 -14.33
N LYS A 479 13.06 -25.83 -15.15
CA LYS A 479 11.82 -26.52 -14.75
C LYS A 479 12.06 -27.98 -14.36
N VAL A 480 12.98 -28.70 -15.01
CA VAL A 480 13.32 -30.09 -14.63
C VAL A 480 14.04 -30.14 -13.28
N ALA A 481 14.82 -29.11 -12.94
CA ALA A 481 15.50 -29.00 -11.66
C ALA A 481 14.60 -28.44 -10.54
N ASP A 482 13.52 -27.74 -10.89
CA ASP A 482 12.55 -27.19 -9.96
C ASP A 482 11.53 -28.25 -9.51
N ALA A 483 11.38 -28.42 -8.20
CA ALA A 483 10.45 -29.42 -7.65
C ALA A 483 8.99 -28.95 -7.64
N SER A 484 8.74 -27.66 -7.91
CA SER A 484 7.40 -27.08 -7.89
C SER A 484 6.62 -27.38 -9.19
N ASN A 485 5.29 -27.39 -9.11
CA ASN A 485 4.40 -27.46 -10.27
C ASN A 485 3.97 -26.06 -10.79
N ALA A 486 4.60 -24.98 -10.31
CA ALA A 486 4.14 -23.62 -10.57
C ALA A 486 4.15 -23.26 -12.06
N PHE A 487 5.14 -23.72 -12.82
CA PHE A 487 5.18 -23.53 -14.28
C PHE A 487 3.92 -24.07 -14.98
N ASP A 488 3.44 -25.24 -14.55
CA ASP A 488 2.27 -25.89 -15.14
C ASP A 488 0.96 -25.29 -14.65
N LEU A 489 0.85 -24.99 -13.35
CA LEU A 489 -0.33 -24.34 -12.79
C LEU A 489 -0.55 -22.94 -13.38
N LEU A 490 0.52 -22.16 -13.55
CA LEU A 490 0.48 -20.86 -14.21
C LEU A 490 0.08 -20.99 -15.69
N ALA A 491 0.58 -22.00 -16.40
CA ALA A 491 0.21 -22.21 -17.81
C ALA A 491 -1.27 -22.62 -17.95
N ALA A 492 -1.73 -23.56 -17.11
CA ALA A 492 -3.09 -24.10 -17.14
C ALA A 492 -4.17 -23.06 -16.78
N ASN A 493 -3.82 -22.05 -15.98
CA ASN A 493 -4.75 -21.02 -15.51
C ASN A 493 -4.52 -19.64 -16.14
N LYS A 494 -3.87 -19.58 -17.31
CA LYS A 494 -3.76 -18.33 -18.06
C LYS A 494 -5.14 -17.79 -18.43
N GLY A 495 -5.37 -16.49 -18.20
CA GLY A 495 -6.68 -15.86 -18.41
C GLY A 495 -7.64 -15.96 -17.22
N LYS A 496 -7.16 -16.44 -16.07
CA LYS A 496 -7.91 -16.55 -14.82
C LYS A 496 -7.23 -15.77 -13.69
N VAL A 497 -8.03 -15.34 -12.73
CA VAL A 497 -7.61 -14.78 -11.45
C VAL A 497 -7.75 -15.86 -10.38
N CYS A 498 -6.72 -16.02 -9.55
CA CYS A 498 -6.79 -16.92 -8.40
C CYS A 498 -7.24 -16.16 -7.16
N LEU A 499 -8.36 -16.58 -6.56
CA LEU A 499 -8.91 -16.03 -5.32
C LEU A 499 -8.69 -17.05 -4.19
N SER A 500 -7.71 -16.79 -3.32
CA SER A 500 -7.45 -17.59 -2.12
C SER A 500 -8.60 -17.40 -1.14
N LEU A 501 -9.14 -18.50 -0.66
CA LEU A 501 -10.22 -18.51 0.32
C LEU A 501 -9.65 -18.70 1.71
N ASN A 502 -10.34 -18.14 2.70
CA ASN A 502 -10.01 -18.30 4.10
C ASN A 502 -10.33 -19.74 4.57
N ASP A 503 -9.41 -20.39 5.30
CA ASP A 503 -9.50 -21.78 5.78
C ASP A 503 -9.73 -21.83 7.29
N ASP A 504 -10.72 -21.07 7.75
CA ASP A 504 -10.85 -20.59 9.12
C ASP A 504 -11.48 -21.66 10.07
N VAL A 505 -10.91 -22.87 9.98
CA VAL A 505 -10.88 -23.98 10.96
C VAL A 505 -9.47 -24.21 11.54
N GLY A 506 -8.57 -23.22 11.42
CA GLY A 506 -7.36 -23.12 12.21
C GLY A 506 -6.16 -23.91 11.68
N LEU A 507 -5.18 -23.19 11.11
CA LEU A 507 -3.77 -23.56 10.88
C LEU A 507 -3.56 -24.92 10.17
N GLY A 508 -3.04 -25.01 8.94
CA GLY A 508 -2.30 -24.01 8.20
C GLY A 508 -1.56 -24.65 7.03
N ALA A 509 -2.30 -25.02 5.97
CA ALA A 509 -1.68 -25.53 4.76
C ALA A 509 -2.44 -25.11 3.50
N ALA A 510 -1.67 -24.56 2.56
CA ALA A 510 -2.03 -24.44 1.16
C ALA A 510 -2.64 -25.77 0.64
N SER A 511 -3.83 -25.72 0.03
CA SER A 511 -4.53 -26.90 -0.52
C SER A 511 -5.38 -26.56 -1.74
N ALA A 512 -5.71 -27.56 -2.57
CA ALA A 512 -6.50 -27.32 -3.79
C ALA A 512 -7.87 -26.66 -3.53
N ASN A 513 -8.46 -26.88 -2.36
CA ASN A 513 -9.77 -26.33 -1.99
C ASN A 513 -9.72 -24.94 -1.33
N SER A 514 -8.50 -24.44 -1.04
CA SER A 514 -8.25 -23.14 -0.41
C SER A 514 -8.15 -21.98 -1.42
N ALA A 515 -8.56 -22.20 -2.66
CA ALA A 515 -8.73 -21.14 -3.65
C ALA A 515 -9.78 -21.51 -4.69
N ILE A 516 -10.21 -20.50 -5.45
CA ILE A 516 -10.96 -20.66 -6.69
C ILE A 516 -10.26 -19.93 -7.83
N TRP A 517 -10.31 -20.51 -9.02
CA TRP A 517 -9.82 -19.88 -10.24
C TRP A 517 -11.00 -19.38 -11.05
N VAL A 518 -11.05 -18.06 -11.28
CA VAL A 518 -12.16 -17.41 -11.95
C VAL A 518 -11.68 -16.77 -13.25
N ASP A 519 -12.38 -16.99 -14.35
CA ASP A 519 -12.04 -16.35 -15.62
C ASP A 519 -12.05 -14.81 -15.48
N GLU A 520 -11.09 -14.13 -16.10
CA GLU A 520 -11.00 -12.66 -16.10
C GLU A 520 -12.31 -12.00 -16.56
N SER A 521 -12.99 -12.59 -17.54
CA SER A 521 -14.28 -12.11 -18.07
C SER A 521 -15.45 -12.27 -17.10
N THR A 522 -15.31 -13.14 -16.10
CA THR A 522 -16.26 -13.27 -14.99
C THR A 522 -15.90 -12.33 -13.85
N MET A 523 -14.61 -12.11 -13.58
CA MET A 523 -14.19 -11.11 -12.60
C MET A 523 -14.62 -9.70 -13.02
N ILE A 524 -14.23 -9.28 -14.22
CA ILE A 524 -14.43 -7.91 -14.71
C ILE A 524 -15.92 -7.62 -14.89
N GLY A 525 -16.42 -6.68 -14.09
CA GLY A 525 -17.77 -6.15 -14.14
C GLY A 525 -18.82 -7.01 -13.44
N LYS A 526 -18.53 -8.24 -13.00
CA LYS A 526 -19.52 -9.08 -12.28
C LYS A 526 -19.14 -9.40 -10.84
N LEU A 527 -17.85 -9.66 -10.57
CA LEU A 527 -17.35 -9.90 -9.22
C LEU A 527 -16.46 -8.76 -8.71
N ALA A 528 -15.90 -7.95 -9.61
CA ALA A 528 -15.19 -6.74 -9.27
C ALA A 528 -15.50 -5.66 -10.32
N PRO A 529 -15.50 -4.37 -9.95
CA PRO A 529 -15.91 -3.29 -10.84
C PRO A 529 -14.94 -3.19 -12.03
N ALA A 530 -15.47 -2.97 -13.24
CA ALA A 530 -14.63 -2.91 -14.44
C ALA A 530 -13.78 -1.62 -14.52
N ALA A 531 -14.12 -0.61 -13.73
CA ALA A 531 -13.38 0.63 -13.51
C ALA A 531 -13.89 1.28 -12.22
N LYS A 532 -13.08 2.19 -11.66
CA LYS A 532 -13.42 2.90 -10.42
C LYS A 532 -14.78 3.60 -10.52
N GLY A 533 -15.64 3.39 -9.53
CA GLY A 533 -16.94 4.06 -9.43
C GLY A 533 -18.08 3.42 -10.22
N MET A 534 -17.88 2.22 -10.78
CA MET A 534 -18.95 1.45 -11.42
C MET A 534 -19.47 0.33 -10.51
N ASP A 535 -20.77 0.03 -10.61
CA ASP A 535 -21.37 -1.12 -9.95
C ASP A 535 -20.95 -2.44 -10.59
N ILE A 536 -20.93 -3.51 -9.78
CA ILE A 536 -20.86 -4.88 -10.29
C ILE A 536 -22.25 -5.37 -10.75
N GLN A 537 -22.26 -6.17 -11.82
CA GLN A 537 -23.43 -6.85 -12.34
C GLN A 537 -23.57 -8.23 -11.66
N SER A 538 -24.01 -8.22 -10.40
CA SER A 538 -24.20 -9.45 -9.63
C SER A 538 -25.37 -10.29 -10.17
N LYS A 539 -25.26 -11.62 -10.01
CA LYS A 539 -26.37 -12.56 -10.25
C LYS A 539 -27.33 -12.66 -9.06
N VAL A 540 -26.91 -12.18 -7.89
CA VAL A 540 -27.72 -12.21 -6.66
C VAL A 540 -28.44 -10.87 -6.53
N GLN A 541 -29.65 -10.91 -5.96
CA GLN A 541 -30.43 -9.71 -5.73
C GLN A 541 -29.66 -8.74 -4.82
N THR A 542 -29.70 -7.46 -5.17
CA THR A 542 -29.12 -6.39 -4.39
C THR A 542 -29.70 -6.35 -2.97
N VAL A 543 -28.81 -6.35 -1.96
CA VAL A 543 -29.18 -6.27 -0.55
C VAL A 543 -29.63 -4.85 -0.22
N GLN A 544 -30.83 -4.70 0.34
CA GLN A 544 -31.30 -3.40 0.83
C GLN A 544 -30.75 -3.12 2.22
N VAL A 545 -30.17 -1.94 2.39
CA VAL A 545 -29.61 -1.48 3.67
C VAL A 545 -30.55 -0.44 4.28
N ASP A 546 -30.99 -0.68 5.51
CA ASP A 546 -31.74 0.29 6.30
C ASP A 546 -31.44 0.16 7.80
N PHE A 547 -30.64 1.10 8.31
CA PHE A 547 -30.37 1.29 9.73
C PHE A 547 -31.00 2.59 10.25
N THR A 548 -32.27 2.85 9.88
CA THR A 548 -33.01 4.01 10.42
C THR A 548 -33.47 3.74 11.85
N PRO A 549 -33.22 4.66 12.80
CA PRO A 549 -33.73 4.55 14.17
C PRO A 549 -35.27 4.37 14.19
N GLY A 550 -35.74 3.28 14.81
CA GLY A 550 -37.18 2.95 14.92
C GLY A 550 -37.65 1.79 14.02
N ALA A 551 -36.84 1.32 13.06
CA ALA A 551 -37.12 0.10 12.30
C ALA A 551 -36.88 -1.18 13.14
N ASP A 552 -35.84 -1.17 13.98
CA ASP A 552 -35.51 -2.16 15.00
C ASP A 552 -34.69 -1.45 16.11
N PRO A 553 -34.98 -1.64 17.42
CA PRO A 553 -34.14 -1.13 18.50
C PRO A 553 -32.66 -1.53 18.44
N LEU A 554 -32.32 -2.65 17.78
CA LEU A 554 -30.94 -3.11 17.53
C LEU A 554 -30.25 -2.36 16.37
N ASN A 555 -30.99 -1.61 15.55
CA ASN A 555 -30.48 -0.88 14.40
C ASN A 555 -30.05 0.57 14.73
N LEU A 556 -29.93 0.92 16.01
CA LEU A 556 -29.49 2.24 16.42
C LEU A 556 -28.00 2.44 16.11
N LEU A 557 -27.70 3.16 15.02
CA LEU A 557 -26.32 3.56 14.70
C LEU A 557 -25.93 4.82 15.47
N THR A 558 -24.97 4.66 16.37
CA THR A 558 -24.29 5.80 17.00
C THR A 558 -23.05 6.15 16.19
N SER A 559 -23.03 7.32 15.56
CA SER A 559 -21.89 7.86 14.81
C SER A 559 -20.79 8.43 15.73
N ALA A 560 -20.85 8.28 17.04
CA ALA A 560 -20.12 9.17 17.93
C ALA A 560 -18.74 8.64 18.37
N ALA A 561 -17.73 9.52 18.36
CA ALA A 561 -16.52 9.38 19.19
C ALA A 561 -16.79 9.40 20.71
N THR A 562 -18.04 9.60 21.17
CA THR A 562 -18.43 9.20 22.54
C THR A 562 -18.47 7.67 22.71
N GLY A 563 -18.28 6.90 21.63
CA GLY A 563 -18.09 5.46 21.63
C GLY A 563 -16.87 4.98 22.43
N ILE A 564 -15.82 5.80 22.62
CA ILE A 564 -14.73 5.48 23.56
C ILE A 564 -15.26 5.18 24.98
N LEU A 565 -16.46 5.67 25.32
CA LEU A 565 -17.14 5.44 26.60
C LEU A 565 -18.32 4.45 26.54
N ARG A 566 -18.65 3.87 25.37
CA ARG A 566 -19.66 2.81 25.23
C ARG A 566 -19.03 1.53 24.70
N TYR A 567 -18.49 0.77 25.64
CA TYR A 567 -18.24 -0.66 25.47
C TYR A 567 -19.53 -1.44 25.78
N PRO A 568 -19.88 -2.52 25.05
CA PRO A 568 -19.14 -3.13 23.95
C PRO A 568 -19.47 -2.54 22.55
N PHE A 569 -18.45 -2.43 21.70
CA PHE A 569 -18.54 -2.02 20.29
C PHE A 569 -19.05 -3.15 19.39
N ALA A 570 -20.20 -3.74 19.73
CA ALA A 570 -20.82 -4.69 18.81
C ALA A 570 -21.21 -3.93 17.52
N PRO A 571 -20.88 -4.46 16.32
CA PRO A 571 -21.38 -3.87 15.09
C PRO A 571 -22.91 -3.91 15.09
N ALA A 572 -23.53 -2.92 14.46
CA ALA A 572 -24.88 -3.11 13.96
C ALA A 572 -24.78 -4.12 12.81
N VAL A 573 -25.68 -5.10 12.79
CA VAL A 573 -25.64 -6.20 11.84
C VAL A 573 -26.91 -6.23 11.02
N LEU A 574 -26.74 -6.30 9.71
CA LEU A 574 -27.79 -6.66 8.78
C LEU A 574 -27.48 -8.06 8.24
N PRO A 575 -28.16 -9.12 8.73
CA PRO A 575 -28.04 -10.46 8.16
C PRO A 575 -28.45 -10.45 6.68
N ILE A 576 -27.74 -11.23 5.87
CA ILE A 576 -27.96 -11.33 4.43
C ILE A 576 -28.42 -12.75 4.11
N GLU A 577 -29.62 -12.87 3.55
CA GLU A 577 -30.12 -14.13 3.02
C GLU A 577 -29.53 -14.38 1.62
N LEU A 578 -28.84 -15.51 1.45
CA LEU A 578 -28.27 -15.90 0.17
C LEU A 578 -29.20 -16.88 -0.57
N PRO A 579 -29.32 -16.77 -1.92
CA PRO A 579 -30.03 -17.78 -2.70
C PRO A 579 -29.33 -19.14 -2.63
N ALA A 580 -30.08 -20.23 -2.82
CA ALA A 580 -29.51 -21.58 -2.88
C ALA A 580 -28.44 -21.71 -3.97
N GLY A 581 -27.33 -22.38 -3.66
CA GLY A 581 -26.19 -22.60 -4.57
C GLY A 581 -25.18 -21.45 -4.64
N PHE A 582 -25.31 -20.45 -3.76
CA PHE A 582 -24.30 -19.42 -3.54
C PHE A 582 -23.74 -19.54 -2.13
N ASP A 583 -22.56 -20.14 -2.02
CA ASP A 583 -21.84 -20.32 -0.75
C ASP A 583 -20.56 -19.47 -0.66
N THR A 584 -20.12 -18.88 -1.78
CA THR A 584 -18.81 -18.23 -1.85
C THR A 584 -18.98 -16.76 -2.25
N VAL A 585 -18.56 -15.84 -1.37
CA VAL A 585 -18.41 -14.41 -1.67
C VAL A 585 -16.95 -14.17 -2.02
N ALA A 586 -16.66 -13.71 -3.24
CA ALA A 586 -15.29 -13.48 -3.68
C ALA A 586 -15.21 -12.38 -4.74
N GLY A 587 -14.58 -11.26 -4.39
CA GLY A 587 -14.45 -10.08 -5.25
C GLY A 587 -14.63 -8.77 -4.49
N ILE A 588 -15.00 -7.70 -5.19
CA ILE A 588 -15.18 -6.35 -4.65
C ILE A 588 -16.69 -6.02 -4.64
N PRO A 589 -17.35 -6.00 -3.46
CA PRO A 589 -18.72 -5.53 -3.38
C PRO A 589 -18.81 -4.04 -3.72
N THR A 590 -19.89 -3.66 -4.39
CA THR A 590 -20.20 -2.25 -4.70
C THR A 590 -21.48 -1.86 -4.02
N ALA A 591 -21.57 -0.62 -3.58
CA ALA A 591 -22.70 -0.16 -2.81
C ALA A 591 -23.03 1.29 -3.13
N VAL A 592 -24.31 1.63 -3.03
CA VAL A 592 -24.75 3.02 -2.99
C VAL A 592 -25.32 3.27 -1.60
N LEU A 593 -24.60 4.05 -0.80
CA LEU A 593 -24.87 4.23 0.62
C LEU A 593 -25.09 5.70 0.95
N ASP A 594 -26.13 5.97 1.74
CA ASP A 594 -26.53 7.28 2.23
C ASP A 594 -26.40 7.32 3.75
N ILE A 595 -25.54 8.22 4.25
CA ILE A 595 -25.51 8.58 5.66
C ILE A 595 -26.43 9.78 5.81
N ALA A 596 -27.50 9.62 6.56
CA ALA A 596 -28.50 10.67 6.79
C ALA A 596 -28.62 10.99 8.29
N PRO A 597 -29.02 12.22 8.65
CA PRO A 597 -29.43 12.49 10.02
C PRO A 597 -30.69 11.65 10.37
N PRO A 598 -30.91 11.31 11.65
CA PRO A 598 -32.13 10.65 12.08
C PRO A 598 -33.35 11.54 11.81
N LEU A 599 -34.52 10.93 11.67
CA LEU A 599 -35.78 11.65 11.41
C LEU A 599 -35.93 12.79 12.44
N ASP A 600 -36.28 13.99 11.95
CA ASP A 600 -36.42 15.27 12.67
C ASP A 600 -35.12 16.08 12.94
N MET A 601 -33.94 15.61 12.51
CA MET A 601 -32.69 16.39 12.57
C MET A 601 -32.26 16.86 11.17
N VAL A 602 -31.88 18.14 11.04
CA VAL A 602 -31.44 18.73 9.77
C VAL A 602 -29.91 18.75 9.72
N MET A 603 -29.34 18.26 8.62
CA MET A 603 -27.92 18.46 8.29
C MET A 603 -27.59 19.96 8.40
N ASN A 604 -26.43 20.31 8.94
CA ASN A 604 -26.06 21.72 8.99
C ASN A 604 -26.02 22.30 7.56
N PRO A 605 -26.86 23.29 7.21
CA PRO A 605 -26.98 23.77 5.82
C PRO A 605 -25.69 24.47 5.34
N LEU A 606 -24.77 24.78 6.25
CA LEU A 606 -23.47 25.38 5.96
C LEU A 606 -22.36 24.35 5.77
N CYS A 607 -22.62 23.04 5.79
CA CYS A 607 -21.55 22.04 5.74
C CYS A 607 -20.61 22.23 4.55
N ASN A 608 -21.12 22.54 3.36
CA ASN A 608 -20.27 22.83 2.19
C ASN A 608 -19.31 24.01 2.45
N GLN A 609 -19.81 25.10 3.04
CA GLN A 609 -18.99 26.27 3.35
C GLN A 609 -17.98 25.99 4.46
N ILE A 610 -18.38 25.23 5.49
CA ILE A 610 -17.51 24.84 6.60
C ILE A 610 -16.38 23.96 6.07
N TYR A 611 -16.68 22.92 5.28
CA TYR A 611 -15.66 22.04 4.69
C TYR A 611 -14.68 22.81 3.78
N SER A 612 -15.16 23.75 2.96
CA SER A 612 -14.28 24.58 2.14
C SER A 612 -13.38 25.49 3.00
N ALA A 613 -13.92 26.08 4.08
CA ALA A 613 -13.15 26.94 4.98
C ALA A 613 -12.13 26.15 5.82
N THR A 614 -12.48 24.95 6.30
CA THR A 614 -11.59 24.13 7.12
C THR A 614 -10.51 23.44 6.32
N ALA A 615 -10.75 23.10 5.04
CA ALA A 615 -9.75 22.55 4.12
C ALA A 615 -8.53 23.48 3.93
N MET A 616 -8.71 24.79 4.07
CA MET A 616 -7.64 25.80 3.95
C MET A 616 -7.00 26.19 5.28
N SER A 617 -7.47 25.64 6.42
CA SER A 617 -7.00 26.06 7.74
C SER A 617 -5.60 25.50 8.05
N PRO A 618 -4.63 26.36 8.39
CA PRO A 618 -3.29 25.93 8.78
C PRO A 618 -3.23 25.32 10.19
N ILE A 619 -4.26 25.54 11.02
CA ILE A 619 -4.29 25.16 12.45
C ILE A 619 -5.22 23.95 12.70
N GLY A 620 -5.63 23.22 11.66
CA GLY A 620 -6.38 21.97 11.84
C GLY A 620 -7.77 22.14 12.45
N LEU A 621 -8.51 23.18 12.05
CA LEU A 621 -9.94 23.30 12.39
C LEU A 621 -10.82 22.30 11.62
N ALA A 622 -10.26 21.58 10.64
CA ALA A 622 -10.93 20.46 9.99
C ALA A 622 -11.13 19.30 10.99
N GLY A 623 -12.23 18.57 10.88
CA GLY A 623 -12.67 17.61 11.89
C GLY A 623 -13.39 18.23 13.09
N LEU A 624 -13.58 19.55 13.13
CA LEU A 624 -14.48 20.26 14.04
C LEU A 624 -15.60 20.93 13.23
N GLU A 625 -16.28 20.16 12.38
CA GLU A 625 -17.45 20.59 11.61
C GLU A 625 -18.75 20.07 12.28
N PRO A 626 -19.38 20.85 13.19
CA PRO A 626 -20.55 20.37 13.92
C PRO A 626 -21.74 20.13 12.98
N GLY A 627 -22.31 18.93 13.03
CA GLY A 627 -23.44 18.50 12.22
C GLY A 627 -23.10 18.17 10.75
N CYS A 628 -21.85 17.81 10.44
CA CYS A 628 -21.36 17.63 9.07
C CYS A 628 -20.55 16.36 8.79
N ASP A 629 -19.83 15.82 9.77
CA ASP A 629 -18.74 14.86 9.53
C ASP A 629 -18.92 13.50 10.24
N PRO A 630 -20.08 12.81 10.08
CA PRO A 630 -20.23 11.46 10.61
C PRO A 630 -19.28 10.49 9.91
N MET A 631 -18.85 9.45 10.61
CA MET A 631 -17.99 8.39 10.10
C MET A 631 -18.59 7.05 10.49
N LEU A 632 -18.66 6.14 9.52
CA LEU A 632 -19.04 4.74 9.69
C LEU A 632 -17.99 3.85 9.02
N PHE A 633 -17.82 2.65 9.54
CA PHE A 633 -16.97 1.62 8.95
C PHE A 633 -17.84 0.42 8.60
N VAL A 634 -17.79 0.00 7.35
CA VAL A 634 -18.69 -1.03 6.81
C VAL A 634 -17.85 -2.18 6.26
N GLY A 635 -18.17 -3.40 6.66
CA GLY A 635 -17.52 -4.61 6.19
C GLY A 635 -18.51 -5.75 6.01
N LEU A 636 -18.11 -6.78 5.25
CA LEU A 636 -18.83 -8.05 5.24
C LEU A 636 -18.31 -8.94 6.37
N GLY A 637 -19.21 -9.73 6.95
CA GLY A 637 -18.87 -10.64 8.03
C GLY A 637 -19.64 -11.94 7.96
N VAL A 638 -19.10 -12.94 8.63
CA VAL A 638 -19.69 -14.28 8.75
C VAL A 638 -20.14 -14.50 10.18
N ASN A 639 -21.35 -15.02 10.35
CA ASN A 639 -21.78 -15.62 11.59
C ASN A 639 -21.32 -17.07 11.62
N ARG A 640 -20.36 -17.36 12.51
CA ARG A 640 -19.88 -18.72 12.76
C ARG A 640 -20.10 -19.04 14.22
N ASN A 641 -20.84 -20.11 14.50
CA ASN A 641 -21.17 -20.56 15.86
C ASN A 641 -21.85 -19.46 16.73
N GLY A 642 -22.71 -18.63 16.11
CA GLY A 642 -23.44 -17.57 16.80
C GLY A 642 -22.65 -16.27 17.01
N ALA A 643 -21.42 -16.18 16.51
CA ALA A 643 -20.57 -14.99 16.62
C ALA A 643 -20.30 -14.37 15.24
N TRP A 644 -20.55 -13.07 15.11
CA TRP A 644 -20.22 -12.28 13.92
C TRP A 644 -18.74 -11.89 13.91
N ARG A 645 -18.08 -12.13 12.78
CA ARG A 645 -16.67 -11.77 12.54
C ARG A 645 -16.53 -11.14 11.18
N LEU A 646 -15.66 -10.13 11.07
CA LEU A 646 -15.29 -9.59 9.76
C LEU A 646 -14.60 -10.65 8.91
N ILE A 647 -14.91 -10.66 7.63
CA ILE A 647 -14.16 -11.42 6.64
C ILE A 647 -12.85 -10.66 6.38
N ASP A 648 -11.73 -11.38 6.48
CA ASP A 648 -10.37 -10.86 6.25
C ASP A 648 -9.99 -9.60 7.07
N ASP A 649 -10.72 -9.31 8.14
CA ASP A 649 -10.64 -8.07 8.95
C ASP A 649 -10.84 -6.79 8.12
N GLN A 650 -11.56 -6.89 7.01
CA GLN A 650 -11.71 -5.80 6.06
C GLN A 650 -12.90 -4.89 6.37
N VAL A 651 -12.60 -3.59 6.45
CA VAL A 651 -13.61 -2.54 6.58
C VAL A 651 -13.36 -1.42 5.59
N THR A 652 -14.44 -0.75 5.19
CA THR A 652 -14.45 0.43 4.32
C THR A 652 -14.96 1.62 5.11
N ALA A 653 -14.18 2.70 5.17
CA ALA A 653 -14.61 3.93 5.80
C ALA A 653 -15.57 4.71 4.90
N ILE A 654 -16.65 5.21 5.48
CA ILE A 654 -17.65 6.08 4.84
C ILE A 654 -17.80 7.31 5.73
N ARG A 655 -17.61 8.50 5.15
CA ARG A 655 -17.50 9.75 5.91
C ARG A 655 -18.30 10.90 5.30
N GLY A 656 -18.91 11.72 6.15
CA GLY A 656 -19.75 12.86 5.80
C GLY A 656 -21.21 12.44 5.55
N PHE A 657 -22.16 13.37 5.58
CA PHE A 657 -23.55 13.07 5.17
C PHE A 657 -23.67 12.88 3.65
N GLY A 658 -24.72 12.16 3.25
CA GLY A 658 -25.17 12.05 1.87
C GLY A 658 -25.02 10.69 1.20
N LYS A 659 -25.65 10.54 0.04
CA LYS A 659 -25.56 9.39 -0.84
C LYS A 659 -24.26 9.39 -1.65
N ARG A 660 -23.61 8.23 -1.72
CA ARG A 660 -22.41 8.01 -2.55
C ARG A 660 -22.30 6.58 -3.03
N HIS A 661 -21.63 6.39 -4.17
CA HIS A 661 -21.13 5.08 -4.58
C HIS A 661 -19.87 4.74 -3.77
N VAL A 662 -19.75 3.49 -3.35
CA VAL A 662 -18.65 2.96 -2.56
C VAL A 662 -18.25 1.60 -3.15
N GLU A 663 -16.97 1.44 -3.45
CA GLU A 663 -16.38 0.12 -3.55
C GLU A 663 -16.02 -0.32 -2.14
N LEU A 664 -16.71 -1.34 -1.62
CA LEU A 664 -16.30 -1.94 -0.36
C LEU A 664 -14.97 -2.67 -0.58
N THR A 665 -14.23 -2.91 0.50
CA THR A 665 -13.02 -3.70 0.42
C THR A 665 -13.33 -5.11 -0.09
N GLY A 666 -12.55 -5.57 -1.07
CA GLY A 666 -12.68 -6.90 -1.61
C GLY A 666 -12.31 -7.97 -0.60
N VAL A 667 -13.08 -9.05 -0.61
CA VAL A 667 -13.00 -10.18 0.32
C VAL A 667 -13.15 -11.49 -0.42
N ALA A 668 -12.71 -12.60 0.17
CA ALA A 668 -12.94 -13.94 -0.37
C ALA A 668 -13.15 -14.99 0.73
N GLU A 669 -14.38 -15.49 0.84
CA GLU A 669 -14.79 -16.46 1.87
C GLU A 669 -15.80 -17.46 1.29
N ARG A 670 -15.61 -18.73 1.63
CA ARG A 670 -16.61 -19.78 1.42
C ARG A 670 -17.31 -20.08 2.73
N LEU A 671 -18.63 -19.98 2.73
CA LEU A 671 -19.48 -20.19 3.89
C LEU A 671 -19.68 -21.70 4.13
N GLY A 672 -19.45 -22.11 5.37
CA GLY A 672 -19.75 -23.46 5.83
C GLY A 672 -21.25 -23.71 6.05
N SER A 673 -21.62 -24.97 6.23
CA SER A 673 -23.00 -25.34 6.59
C SER A 673 -23.40 -24.69 7.92
N GLY A 674 -24.51 -23.95 7.92
CA GLY A 674 -25.03 -23.23 9.09
C GLY A 674 -24.39 -21.85 9.32
N GLU A 675 -23.44 -21.44 8.48
CA GLU A 675 -22.90 -20.08 8.49
C GLU A 675 -23.80 -19.13 7.71
N SER A 676 -23.80 -17.85 8.08
CA SER A 676 -24.55 -16.82 7.37
C SER A 676 -23.71 -15.57 7.15
N LEU A 677 -23.96 -14.90 6.03
CA LEU A 677 -23.33 -13.64 5.68
C LEU A 677 -24.09 -12.47 6.32
N GLY A 678 -23.39 -11.38 6.61
CA GLY A 678 -23.99 -10.15 7.10
C GLY A 678 -23.18 -8.92 6.72
N LEU A 679 -23.84 -7.76 6.70
CA LEU A 679 -23.20 -6.46 6.64
C LEU A 679 -23.00 -5.94 8.06
N LEU A 680 -21.76 -5.67 8.43
CA LEU A 680 -21.37 -5.21 9.76
C LEU A 680 -21.03 -3.72 9.68
N VAL A 681 -21.66 -2.92 10.53
CA VAL A 681 -21.51 -1.46 10.54
C VAL A 681 -21.02 -1.02 11.92
N TYR A 682 -19.91 -0.29 11.94
CA TYR A 682 -19.25 0.19 13.14
C TYR A 682 -19.20 1.72 13.16
N GLY A 683 -19.35 2.32 14.34
CA GLY A 683 -19.07 3.75 14.55
C GLY A 683 -17.59 4.06 14.78
N TYR A 684 -16.77 3.04 15.04
CA TYR A 684 -15.33 3.13 15.28
C TYR A 684 -14.65 1.81 14.89
N HIS A 685 -13.42 1.87 14.38
CA HIS A 685 -12.64 0.67 14.05
C HIS A 685 -11.13 0.86 14.36
N PRO A 686 -10.43 -0.16 14.90
CA PRO A 686 -9.02 -0.05 15.30
C PRO A 686 -8.03 0.33 14.18
N GLN A 687 -8.33 0.02 12.92
CA GLN A 687 -7.51 0.53 11.79
C GLN A 687 -7.44 2.07 11.72
N TYR A 688 -8.35 2.76 12.42
CA TYR A 688 -8.52 4.21 12.47
C TYR A 688 -8.36 4.75 13.90
N LEU A 689 -7.43 4.20 14.69
CA LEU A 689 -7.21 4.51 16.13
C LEU A 689 -7.48 5.96 16.61
N ALA A 690 -7.02 6.96 15.87
CA ALA A 690 -7.11 8.38 16.20
C ALA A 690 -8.06 9.15 15.27
N THR A 691 -8.68 8.46 14.32
CA THR A 691 -9.62 8.99 13.33
C THR A 691 -11.01 8.46 13.60
N GLY A 692 -11.93 9.35 13.93
CA GLY A 692 -13.32 9.01 14.19
C GLY A 692 -14.21 10.23 14.08
N SER A 693 -15.51 10.01 14.07
CA SER A 693 -16.48 11.10 14.00
C SER A 693 -16.45 11.95 15.27
N ARG A 694 -16.01 13.20 15.12
CA ARG A 694 -15.90 14.19 16.19
C ARG A 694 -17.19 15.02 16.35
N ASP A 695 -18.24 14.65 15.64
CA ASP A 695 -19.50 15.37 15.60
C ASP A 695 -20.33 15.14 16.87
N MET A 696 -20.41 16.16 17.72
CA MET A 696 -21.22 16.13 18.94
C MET A 696 -22.69 16.50 18.73
N LEU A 697 -23.06 17.05 17.57
CA LEU A 697 -24.42 17.51 17.30
C LEU A 697 -25.29 16.41 16.68
N THR A 698 -24.70 15.47 15.93
CA THR A 698 -25.42 14.34 15.33
C THR A 698 -24.83 13.00 15.80
N PRO A 699 -25.00 12.61 17.07
CA PRO A 699 -24.44 11.37 17.63
C PRO A 699 -25.15 10.11 17.14
N LEU A 700 -26.32 10.25 16.52
CA LEU A 700 -27.08 9.21 15.87
C LEU A 700 -27.14 9.51 14.38
N VAL A 701 -27.09 8.47 13.56
CA VAL A 701 -27.22 8.55 12.10
C VAL A 701 -28.09 7.42 11.59
N ALA A 702 -28.64 7.59 10.39
CA ALA A 702 -29.21 6.50 9.62
C ALA A 702 -28.24 6.14 8.48
N LEU A 703 -28.12 4.85 8.18
CA LEU A 703 -27.44 4.35 6.99
C LEU A 703 -28.47 3.65 6.10
N ARG A 704 -28.60 4.11 4.86
CA ARG A 704 -29.57 3.57 3.89
C ARG A 704 -28.90 3.25 2.57
N GLY A 705 -29.50 2.37 1.79
CA GLY A 705 -29.12 2.18 0.39
C GLY A 705 -29.10 0.74 -0.04
N ASN A 706 -28.11 0.36 -0.83
CA ASN A 706 -28.01 -0.96 -1.41
C ASN A 706 -26.58 -1.44 -1.57
N VAL A 707 -26.41 -2.76 -1.50
CA VAL A 707 -25.13 -3.45 -1.70
C VAL A 707 -25.29 -4.56 -2.74
N ASN A 708 -24.44 -4.54 -3.77
CA ASN A 708 -24.27 -5.59 -4.75
C ASN A 708 -23.15 -6.53 -4.29
N LEU A 709 -23.46 -7.82 -4.14
CA LEU A 709 -22.53 -8.82 -3.62
C LEU A 709 -21.83 -9.60 -4.74
N PRO A 710 -20.49 -9.80 -4.67
CA PRO A 710 -19.74 -10.56 -5.66
C PRO A 710 -19.81 -12.05 -5.34
N MET A 711 -20.97 -12.66 -5.61
CA MET A 711 -21.22 -14.06 -5.28
C MET A 711 -20.80 -14.97 -6.43
N VAL A 712 -19.99 -15.98 -6.11
CA VAL A 712 -19.63 -17.07 -7.01
C VAL A 712 -20.66 -18.18 -6.82
N GLN A 713 -21.33 -18.56 -7.91
CA GLN A 713 -22.24 -19.70 -7.92
C GLN A 713 -21.41 -20.97 -8.02
N ASP A 714 -21.69 -21.98 -7.18
CA ASP A 714 -20.96 -23.26 -7.07
C ASP A 714 -20.27 -23.65 -8.38
N LEU A 715 -18.96 -23.36 -8.46
CA LEU A 715 -18.07 -24.00 -9.42
C LEU A 715 -17.86 -25.40 -8.86
N MET A 716 -18.83 -26.31 -9.04
CA MET A 716 -18.53 -27.72 -8.82
C MET A 716 -17.31 -28.08 -9.68
N PRO A 717 -16.33 -28.84 -9.14
CA PRO A 717 -15.25 -29.37 -9.95
C PRO A 717 -15.76 -30.24 -11.12
#